data_AF-A0A4Y9SGC8-F1
#
_entry.id   AF-A0A4Y9SGC8-F1
#
_cell.length_a   1.000
_cell.length_b   1.000
_cell.length_c   1.000
_cell.angle_alpha   90.00
_cell.angle_beta   90.00
_cell.angle_gamma   90.00
#
_symmetry.space_group_name_H-M   'P 1'
#
loop_
_entity.id
_entity.type
_entity.pdbx_description
1 polymer ?
#
loop_
_entity_poly.entity_id
_entity_poly.type
_entity_poly.pdbx_seq_one_letter_code
_entity_poly.pdbx_strand_id
1 'polypeptide(L)'
;MSSYIGFSGTATYSIDPTANTVQLHVDGLHNWGDNTSKPLRLELWLTTQPWSPSQTNTGYEIAVGSKSSVLGAYEYFSDLNDTVTFLNHPPAGTYYVTLVAAEYSGASRADNGYVADDYLTFPTMVTVGADGRVIPVDTGLPRIDVETEWVEEGDKGAQNMVFTLTLSHASTLPVSVQVDTGDETAAEGYDYQGVHQRVTFAPGATTATVTVPVNGNEYFEPTRAFELLLSDPTNAVAGHTSANGTTAQASPTLAAWGLIFDNEKPDGITLPDDPYFSLQWYLYTTRTEIAWNHATGKGVKIGIFDQGIDPTLAELVDSNDRAAGRTALTLQQGGAPVLEDDNHGTHVAGIIGAARDGEGMVGVAYGARLTSIYTSDTFTDDYPKEIANAFRYALNVDVLNNSWGFGNLLQHDTNWAFLDNAADPRFAPAFTALHDLAEKGRGGLGTVVVQSAGNSFSYGDDTNLHNFQNSRYIITVGASDYFGLSSEFSTTGASILVSAPGGAGYGDYASILTLDRKGGAGDINGDYLFADGTSFAAPIVSGIVAMMLEVNPHLGYRDVQQILAYTAHQTDYGLGDWSSNGATDWNGGGLRYNSVIQASGFGMVDALAAVRLAEAWTTTPQTVANTVEATGSQTVNKAIPDQDQKGITSTIHIDSAMTVERADVTVNITHPFIGDLEVELLSPAGTVSYLMYRPSQGALSAVGSSQENVHFTFDTVLDWGEKATGDWTLTVRDVQTGDFGTFTDWSLDLIGKAPSNSHTFVFTNEYADLIKAEPSRAVLNDPQGVNDTINAAALGSDDRIDLSGATPSVIIDANLTIGAGTVIRNAFGGDGNNILIANPLGGALHGMGGNDSITGGIGLDLLDGGKGNDKIDGGAGTDTAMFSGAWAAYTLKQGTKGLTVTDNTGIDGIDTLFNVERLAFSDKTWALDVDGAAGQIYRLYQAVFDRKPDSVGLGYWVGVIDKGATLLAIADGFVHSNEFAQLYGTKGTNAEILTHFYQNVLHRAPDKSGYDYWLDVLDRGASVAAVLASFSESPENKAGVAEVIGQGFEYTPYLG
;
A
#
# COMPACT_ATOMS: atom_id res chain seq x y z
N MET A 1 -28.43 -13.54 9.01
CA MET A 1 -28.21 -14.54 7.95
C MET A 1 -29.27 -15.62 8.11
N SER A 2 -29.96 -16.02 7.03
CA SER A 2 -30.72 -17.28 7.03
C SER A 2 -29.77 -18.43 7.37
N SER A 3 -30.20 -19.39 8.18
CA SER A 3 -29.43 -20.62 8.38
C SER A 3 -29.10 -21.23 7.02
N TYR A 4 -27.81 -21.43 6.75
CA TYR A 4 -27.34 -22.08 5.54
C TYR A 4 -26.72 -23.40 5.96
N ILE A 5 -27.39 -24.49 5.60
CA ILE A 5 -26.85 -25.83 5.75
C ILE A 5 -26.12 -26.14 4.45
N GLY A 6 -24.90 -26.65 4.49
CA GLY A 6 -24.17 -27.00 3.27
C GLY A 6 -23.24 -28.19 3.42
N PHE A 7 -23.16 -29.02 2.38
CA PHE A 7 -22.16 -30.08 2.26
C PHE A 7 -20.83 -29.48 1.76
N SER A 8 -19.76 -29.60 2.53
CA SER A 8 -18.40 -29.11 2.21
C SER A 8 -17.37 -30.22 1.98
N GLY A 9 -17.70 -31.47 2.32
CA GLY A 9 -16.82 -32.63 2.12
C GLY A 9 -17.46 -33.76 1.31
N THR A 10 -16.85 -34.95 1.36
CA THR A 10 -17.32 -36.11 0.59
C THR A 10 -18.44 -36.84 1.30
N ALA A 11 -19.59 -37.00 0.65
CA ALA A 11 -20.59 -37.99 1.05
C ALA A 11 -20.53 -39.20 0.13
N THR A 12 -20.57 -40.39 0.73
CA THR A 12 -20.73 -41.66 0.03
C THR A 12 -21.77 -42.51 0.76
N TYR A 13 -22.39 -43.43 0.03
CA TYR A 13 -23.27 -44.42 0.63
C TYR A 13 -22.95 -45.80 0.08
N SER A 14 -23.15 -46.82 0.90
CA SER A 14 -23.14 -48.21 0.48
C SER A 14 -24.41 -48.90 0.99
N ILE A 15 -24.95 -49.79 0.18
CA ILE A 15 -26.16 -50.54 0.53
C ILE A 15 -25.76 -52.00 0.73
N ASP A 16 -26.08 -52.55 1.90
CA ASP A 16 -26.04 -53.99 2.12
C ASP A 16 -27.45 -54.58 1.88
N PRO A 17 -27.69 -55.19 0.71
CA PRO A 17 -28.99 -55.75 0.37
C PRO A 17 -29.33 -57.03 1.17
N THR A 18 -28.34 -57.66 1.81
CA THR A 18 -28.56 -58.88 2.61
C THR A 18 -28.99 -58.56 4.04
N ALA A 19 -28.44 -57.49 4.61
CA ALA A 19 -28.80 -56.97 5.92
C ALA A 19 -29.97 -55.97 5.89
N ASN A 20 -30.33 -55.46 4.70
CA ASN A 20 -31.31 -54.39 4.52
C ASN A 20 -30.94 -53.14 5.32
N THR A 21 -29.68 -52.73 5.18
CA THR A 21 -29.09 -51.56 5.84
C THR A 21 -28.33 -50.71 4.84
N VAL A 22 -28.28 -49.40 5.07
CA VAL A 22 -27.42 -48.46 4.34
C VAL A 22 -26.32 -48.00 5.29
N GLN A 23 -25.08 -48.07 4.87
CA GLN A 23 -24.00 -47.34 5.52
C GLN A 23 -23.80 -46.03 4.78
N LEU A 24 -24.00 -44.94 5.51
CA LEU A 24 -23.70 -43.59 5.05
C LEU A 24 -22.35 -43.21 5.63
N HIS A 25 -21.49 -42.66 4.78
CA HIS A 25 -20.27 -41.99 5.19
C HIS A 25 -20.33 -40.56 4.68
N VAL A 26 -20.50 -39.61 5.60
CA VAL A 26 -20.52 -38.18 5.29
C VAL A 26 -19.34 -37.56 5.99
N ASP A 27 -18.50 -36.90 5.21
CA ASP A 27 -17.42 -36.05 5.68
C ASP A 27 -17.74 -34.60 5.29
N GLY A 28 -17.59 -33.67 6.23
CA GLY A 28 -17.87 -32.24 6.03
C GLY A 28 -19.34 -31.91 5.72
N LEU A 29 -20.25 -32.06 6.68
CA LEU A 29 -21.55 -31.35 6.67
C LEU A 29 -21.50 -30.20 7.68
N HIS A 30 -21.85 -29.00 7.22
CA HIS A 30 -21.78 -27.77 8.00
C HIS A 30 -23.18 -27.15 8.12
N ASN A 31 -23.46 -26.52 9.26
CA ASN A 31 -24.60 -25.63 9.44
C ASN A 31 -24.09 -24.27 9.89
N TRP A 32 -24.16 -23.29 8.99
CA TRP A 32 -23.79 -21.91 9.23
C TRP A 32 -25.08 -21.14 9.58
N GLY A 33 -25.38 -20.98 10.88
CA GLY A 33 -26.61 -20.33 11.32
C GLY A 33 -26.67 -20.06 12.83
N ASP A 34 -27.62 -19.20 13.23
CA ASP A 34 -27.78 -18.76 14.62
C ASP A 34 -28.10 -19.91 15.59
N ASN A 35 -27.85 -19.65 16.87
CA ASN A 35 -27.92 -20.56 18.03
C ASN A 35 -29.34 -21.09 18.38
N THR A 36 -30.22 -21.32 17.40
CA THR A 36 -31.50 -22.00 17.63
C THR A 36 -31.30 -23.51 17.67
N SER A 37 -31.41 -24.05 18.89
CA SER A 37 -31.14 -25.42 19.35
C SER A 37 -31.95 -26.57 18.69
N LYS A 38 -32.15 -26.56 17.37
CA LYS A 38 -32.83 -27.68 16.67
C LYS A 38 -31.78 -28.65 16.12
N PRO A 39 -31.83 -29.93 16.50
CA PRO A 39 -30.90 -30.92 15.98
C PRO A 39 -31.06 -31.05 14.47
N LEU A 40 -29.96 -31.13 13.73
CA LEU A 40 -29.98 -31.46 12.31
C LEU A 40 -30.35 -32.92 12.12
N ARG A 41 -31.09 -33.18 11.04
CA ARG A 41 -31.42 -34.53 10.60
C ARG A 41 -30.87 -34.74 9.20
N LEU A 42 -30.08 -35.80 9.06
CA LEU A 42 -29.67 -36.31 7.75
C LEU A 42 -30.69 -37.36 7.31
N GLU A 43 -31.36 -37.08 6.21
CA GLU A 43 -32.38 -37.95 5.64
C GLU A 43 -31.91 -38.46 4.27
N LEU A 44 -31.96 -39.77 4.07
CA LEU A 44 -31.73 -40.37 2.77
C LEU A 44 -33.08 -40.63 2.11
N TRP A 45 -33.25 -40.11 0.90
CA TRP A 45 -34.46 -40.16 0.11
C TRP A 45 -34.26 -40.93 -1.20
N LEU A 46 -35.28 -41.69 -1.59
CA LEU A 46 -35.41 -42.26 -2.93
C LEU A 46 -36.39 -41.45 -3.75
N THR A 47 -35.91 -40.75 -4.76
CA THR A 47 -36.73 -39.87 -5.61
C THR A 47 -36.83 -40.42 -7.03
N THR A 48 -37.96 -40.19 -7.71
CA THR A 48 -38.13 -40.64 -9.11
C THR A 48 -37.44 -39.72 -10.12
N GLN A 49 -36.91 -38.60 -9.67
CA GLN A 49 -36.18 -37.59 -10.45
C GLN A 49 -35.10 -36.95 -9.57
N PRO A 50 -34.05 -36.33 -10.15
CA PRO A 50 -33.08 -35.55 -9.38
C PRO A 50 -33.78 -34.47 -8.59
N TRP A 51 -33.28 -34.19 -7.40
CA TRP A 51 -33.86 -33.18 -6.53
C TRP A 51 -33.63 -31.78 -7.12
N SER A 52 -34.66 -30.93 -7.12
CA SER A 52 -34.57 -29.58 -7.65
C SER A 52 -35.13 -28.55 -6.65
N PRO A 53 -34.52 -27.36 -6.50
CA PRO A 53 -35.00 -26.35 -5.55
C PRO A 53 -36.29 -25.67 -6.02
N SER A 54 -36.57 -25.69 -7.33
CA SER A 54 -37.68 -24.96 -7.97
C SER A 54 -38.93 -25.81 -8.21
N GLN A 55 -38.93 -27.08 -7.77
CA GLN A 55 -40.02 -28.02 -8.00
C GLN A 55 -40.46 -28.72 -6.71
N THR A 56 -41.74 -29.11 -6.65
CA THR A 56 -42.24 -29.98 -5.58
C THR A 56 -41.63 -31.38 -5.73
N ASN A 57 -40.67 -31.74 -4.88
CA ASN A 57 -40.03 -33.05 -4.93
C ASN A 57 -40.93 -34.13 -4.29
N THR A 58 -41.07 -35.27 -4.99
CA THR A 58 -41.75 -36.47 -4.47
C THR A 58 -40.76 -37.61 -4.36
N GLY A 59 -40.65 -38.21 -3.17
CA GLY A 59 -39.75 -39.33 -2.91
C GLY A 59 -40.16 -40.11 -1.67
N TYR A 60 -39.39 -41.14 -1.36
CA TYR A 60 -39.56 -42.00 -0.20
C TYR A 60 -38.38 -41.83 0.74
N GLU A 61 -38.60 -41.33 1.94
CA GLU A 61 -37.62 -41.32 3.02
C GLU A 61 -37.29 -42.78 3.36
N ILE A 62 -36.03 -43.17 3.17
CA ILE A 62 -35.58 -44.55 3.38
C ILE A 62 -34.69 -44.71 4.59
N ALA A 63 -33.95 -43.68 5.02
CA ALA A 63 -33.03 -43.80 6.15
C ALA A 63 -32.88 -42.45 6.88
N VAL A 64 -32.70 -42.52 8.21
CA VAL A 64 -32.46 -41.37 9.09
C VAL A 64 -31.25 -41.65 9.97
N GLY A 65 -30.25 -40.78 9.89
CA GLY A 65 -29.19 -40.70 10.89
C GLY A 65 -29.54 -39.63 11.92
N SER A 66 -29.33 -39.92 13.21
CA SER A 66 -29.48 -38.92 14.27
C SER A 66 -28.34 -39.04 15.27
N LYS A 67 -27.27 -38.27 15.04
CA LYS A 67 -26.22 -38.03 16.05
C LYS A 67 -25.41 -36.79 15.66
N SER A 68 -25.49 -35.73 16.46
CA SER A 68 -24.54 -34.61 16.42
C SER A 68 -23.56 -34.71 17.59
N SER A 69 -22.32 -34.28 17.38
CA SER A 69 -21.44 -33.81 18.45
C SER A 69 -21.35 -32.30 18.33
N VAL A 70 -21.72 -31.59 19.38
CA VAL A 70 -21.75 -30.12 19.40
C VAL A 70 -20.34 -29.60 19.68
N LEU A 71 -19.78 -28.79 18.77
CA LEU A 71 -18.55 -28.00 18.91
C LEU A 71 -18.88 -26.54 18.55
N GLY A 72 -19.19 -25.72 19.54
CA GLY A 72 -19.46 -24.29 19.31
C GLY A 72 -20.73 -24.00 18.47
N ALA A 73 -20.69 -22.91 17.69
CA ALA A 73 -21.79 -22.38 16.87
C ALA A 73 -21.99 -23.13 15.53
N TYR A 74 -21.20 -24.18 15.27
CA TYR A 74 -21.23 -24.97 14.06
C TYR A 74 -21.43 -26.45 14.42
N GLU A 75 -22.49 -27.09 13.91
CA GLU A 75 -22.59 -28.56 14.00
C GLU A 75 -21.72 -29.18 12.91
N TYR A 76 -20.57 -29.72 13.29
CA TYR A 76 -19.68 -30.47 12.40
C TYR A 76 -20.04 -31.95 12.39
N PHE A 77 -20.22 -32.51 11.18
CA PHE A 77 -20.24 -33.96 10.96
C PHE A 77 -18.99 -34.37 10.20
N SER A 78 -17.86 -34.50 10.91
CA SER A 78 -16.72 -35.26 10.41
C SER A 78 -16.90 -36.72 10.83
N ASP A 79 -16.95 -37.63 9.86
CA ASP A 79 -17.07 -39.09 10.07
C ASP A 79 -18.42 -39.60 10.62
N LEU A 80 -19.54 -39.24 9.99
CA LEU A 80 -20.78 -40.01 10.24
C LEU A 80 -20.70 -41.35 9.51
N ASN A 81 -20.28 -42.42 10.19
CA ASN A 81 -20.30 -43.80 9.67
C ASN A 81 -21.38 -44.63 10.39
N ASP A 82 -22.64 -44.39 10.05
CA ASP A 82 -23.79 -45.00 10.74
C ASP A 82 -24.49 -46.04 9.86
N THR A 83 -24.95 -47.12 10.49
CA THR A 83 -25.72 -48.17 9.81
C THR A 83 -27.20 -47.89 9.99
N VAL A 84 -27.85 -47.40 8.93
CA VAL A 84 -29.24 -46.98 8.98
C VAL A 84 -30.16 -48.07 8.42
N THR A 85 -31.26 -48.34 9.11
CA THR A 85 -32.26 -49.34 8.70
C THR A 85 -33.36 -48.68 7.87
N PHE A 86 -33.82 -49.36 6.81
CA PHE A 86 -34.88 -48.84 5.95
C PHE A 86 -36.18 -48.57 6.73
N LEU A 87 -36.67 -47.31 6.72
CA LEU A 87 -37.87 -46.88 7.46
C LEU A 87 -39.18 -47.12 6.69
N ASN A 88 -39.18 -46.95 5.37
CA ASN A 88 -40.34 -47.14 4.50
C ASN A 88 -40.02 -48.14 3.38
N HIS A 89 -41.06 -48.79 2.83
CA HIS A 89 -40.95 -49.68 1.67
C HIS A 89 -41.47 -48.97 0.40
N PRO A 90 -40.58 -48.30 -0.37
CA PRO A 90 -40.95 -47.75 -1.67
C PRO A 90 -41.48 -48.84 -2.60
N PRO A 91 -42.41 -48.53 -3.52
CA PRO A 91 -42.83 -49.47 -4.56
C PRO A 91 -41.63 -49.92 -5.39
N ALA A 92 -41.74 -51.11 -5.99
CA ALA A 92 -40.70 -51.60 -6.89
C ALA A 92 -40.48 -50.60 -8.06
N GLY A 93 -39.23 -50.19 -8.27
CA GLY A 93 -38.89 -49.14 -9.21
C GLY A 93 -37.42 -48.72 -9.11
N THR A 94 -37.00 -47.86 -10.03
CA THR A 94 -35.66 -47.26 -10.02
C THR A 94 -35.75 -45.84 -9.52
N TYR A 95 -34.87 -45.46 -8.60
CA TYR A 95 -34.89 -44.19 -7.91
C TYR A 95 -33.50 -43.58 -7.84
N TYR A 96 -33.41 -42.25 -7.83
CA TYR A 96 -32.22 -41.52 -7.42
C TYR A 96 -32.07 -41.60 -5.92
N VAL A 97 -30.84 -41.67 -5.44
CA VAL A 97 -30.54 -41.54 -4.01
C VAL A 97 -30.21 -40.07 -3.76
N THR A 98 -30.93 -39.43 -2.86
CA THR A 98 -30.65 -38.05 -2.46
C THR A 98 -30.44 -37.99 -0.96
N LEU A 99 -29.31 -37.45 -0.53
CA LEU A 99 -29.08 -37.07 0.86
C LEU A 99 -29.62 -35.66 1.07
N VAL A 100 -30.43 -35.47 2.10
CA VAL A 100 -31.07 -34.20 2.44
C VAL A 100 -30.65 -33.84 3.85
N ALA A 101 -30.20 -32.60 4.02
CA ALA A 101 -29.93 -32.04 5.34
C ALA A 101 -31.07 -31.07 5.70
N ALA A 102 -31.60 -31.22 6.92
CA ALA A 102 -32.83 -30.55 7.32
C ALA A 102 -32.87 -30.24 8.83
N GLU A 103 -33.47 -29.12 9.21
CA GLU A 103 -33.80 -28.85 10.61
C GLU A 103 -34.89 -29.82 11.16
N TYR A 104 -34.60 -30.50 12.29
CA TYR A 104 -35.59 -31.40 12.90
C TYR A 104 -36.73 -30.63 13.58
N SER A 105 -37.97 -31.01 13.25
CA SER A 105 -39.19 -30.33 13.70
C SER A 105 -40.13 -31.23 14.53
N GLY A 106 -39.69 -32.43 14.93
CA GLY A 106 -40.38 -33.25 15.95
C GLY A 106 -41.65 -34.01 15.54
N ALA A 107 -42.04 -34.02 14.26
CA ALA A 107 -43.18 -34.80 13.77
C ALA A 107 -42.72 -35.96 12.88
N SER A 108 -43.34 -37.15 13.00
CA SER A 108 -43.24 -38.20 11.97
C SER A 108 -43.97 -37.70 10.73
N ARG A 109 -43.26 -37.41 9.65
CA ARG A 109 -43.79 -36.76 8.45
C ARG A 109 -44.10 -37.81 7.39
N ALA A 110 -45.30 -37.76 6.82
CA ALA A 110 -45.73 -38.62 5.73
C ALA A 110 -45.92 -37.78 4.46
N ASP A 111 -45.42 -38.30 3.33
CA ASP A 111 -45.77 -38.04 1.94
C ASP A 111 -46.52 -36.72 1.67
N ASN A 112 -45.79 -35.64 1.37
CA ASN A 112 -46.06 -34.66 0.30
C ASN A 112 -45.30 -33.32 0.51
N GLY A 113 -44.53 -32.91 -0.50
CA GLY A 113 -44.09 -31.53 -0.74
C GLY A 113 -43.06 -30.98 0.24
N TYR A 114 -41.77 -31.09 -0.11
CA TYR A 114 -40.66 -30.64 0.72
C TYR A 114 -39.75 -29.65 -0.04
N VAL A 115 -39.22 -28.66 0.68
CA VAL A 115 -38.14 -27.76 0.24
C VAL A 115 -36.97 -28.03 1.18
N ALA A 116 -35.84 -28.45 0.63
CA ALA A 116 -34.63 -28.71 1.40
C ALA A 116 -33.80 -27.44 1.55
N ASP A 117 -33.11 -27.31 2.69
CA ASP A 117 -32.14 -26.23 2.92
C ASP A 117 -30.86 -26.50 2.10
N ASP A 118 -30.42 -27.76 2.02
CA ASP A 118 -29.44 -28.25 1.04
C ASP A 118 -29.61 -29.77 0.76
N TYR A 119 -29.13 -30.24 -0.39
CA TYR A 119 -29.26 -31.63 -0.83
C TYR A 119 -28.11 -32.08 -1.73
N LEU A 120 -27.75 -33.37 -1.62
CA LEU A 120 -26.83 -34.04 -2.53
C LEU A 120 -27.54 -35.21 -3.22
N THR A 121 -27.82 -35.09 -4.52
CA THR A 121 -28.30 -36.24 -5.32
C THR A 121 -27.11 -37.03 -5.82
N PHE A 122 -26.98 -38.28 -5.38
CA PHE A 122 -25.95 -39.18 -5.87
C PHE A 122 -26.19 -39.57 -7.33
N PRO A 123 -25.14 -39.66 -8.15
CA PRO A 123 -25.25 -40.01 -9.56
C PRO A 123 -25.70 -41.47 -9.79
N THR A 124 -25.52 -42.32 -8.79
CA THR A 124 -25.88 -43.74 -8.83
C THR A 124 -27.34 -43.93 -8.41
N MET A 125 -28.19 -44.37 -9.34
CA MET A 125 -29.56 -44.79 -9.00
C MET A 125 -29.55 -46.11 -8.22
N VAL A 126 -30.67 -46.44 -7.59
CA VAL A 126 -30.91 -47.74 -6.95
C VAL A 126 -32.20 -48.36 -7.47
N THR A 127 -32.27 -49.69 -7.51
CA THR A 127 -33.51 -50.40 -7.82
C THR A 127 -34.08 -51.02 -6.55
N VAL A 128 -35.36 -50.77 -6.30
CA VAL A 128 -36.13 -51.41 -5.24
C VAL A 128 -36.83 -52.62 -5.86
N GLY A 129 -36.48 -53.82 -5.38
CA GLY A 129 -37.09 -55.08 -5.80
C GLY A 129 -38.52 -55.25 -5.28
N ALA A 130 -39.28 -56.18 -5.88
CA ALA A 130 -40.63 -56.52 -5.42
C ALA A 130 -40.67 -57.11 -3.99
N ASP A 131 -39.52 -57.55 -3.48
CA ASP A 131 -39.29 -57.99 -2.10
C ASP A 131 -38.89 -56.84 -1.15
N GLY A 132 -38.87 -55.60 -1.63
CA GLY A 132 -38.54 -54.40 -0.86
C GLY A 132 -37.03 -54.17 -0.65
N ARG A 133 -36.15 -54.97 -1.27
CA ARG A 133 -34.70 -54.79 -1.17
C ARG A 133 -34.21 -53.72 -2.13
N VAL A 134 -33.32 -52.86 -1.65
CA VAL A 134 -32.65 -51.83 -2.45
C VAL A 134 -31.29 -52.37 -2.92
N ILE A 135 -31.02 -52.27 -4.21
CA ILE A 135 -29.77 -52.72 -4.82
C ILE A 135 -29.18 -51.53 -5.59
N PRO A 136 -27.88 -51.21 -5.44
CA PRO A 136 -27.22 -50.23 -6.30
C PRO A 136 -27.46 -50.57 -7.76
N VAL A 137 -27.87 -49.60 -8.57
CA VAL A 137 -27.71 -49.72 -10.01
C VAL A 137 -26.21 -49.54 -10.26
N ASP A 138 -25.47 -50.64 -10.26
CA ASP A 138 -24.18 -50.65 -10.94
C ASP A 138 -24.48 -50.28 -12.39
N THR A 139 -24.17 -49.04 -12.78
CA THR A 139 -24.40 -48.59 -14.14
C THR A 139 -23.51 -49.36 -15.12
N GLY A 140 -22.47 -50.06 -14.63
CA GLY A 140 -21.43 -50.68 -15.44
C GLY A 140 -20.62 -49.66 -16.23
N LEU A 141 -20.77 -48.37 -15.94
CA LEU A 141 -20.09 -47.27 -16.61
C LEU A 141 -18.88 -46.82 -15.76
N PRO A 142 -17.72 -46.55 -16.39
CA PRO A 142 -16.58 -45.98 -15.68
C PRO A 142 -16.82 -44.56 -15.20
N ARG A 143 -16.09 -44.19 -14.15
CA ARG A 143 -16.01 -42.83 -13.62
C ARG A 143 -14.83 -42.11 -14.26
N ILE A 144 -14.98 -40.85 -14.67
CA ILE A 144 -13.88 -40.01 -15.19
C ILE A 144 -13.31 -39.16 -14.05
N ASP A 145 -12.00 -39.18 -13.86
CA ASP A 145 -11.26 -38.34 -12.89
C ASP A 145 -10.17 -37.52 -13.62
N VAL A 146 -9.81 -36.36 -13.06
CA VAL A 146 -8.70 -35.50 -13.52
C VAL A 146 -8.02 -34.88 -12.30
N GLU A 147 -6.71 -34.64 -12.38
CA GLU A 147 -5.91 -34.01 -11.32
C GLU A 147 -5.43 -32.61 -11.76
N THR A 148 -5.09 -31.76 -10.80
CA THR A 148 -4.42 -30.48 -11.03
C THR A 148 -3.07 -30.67 -11.72
N GLU A 149 -2.80 -29.85 -12.73
CA GLU A 149 -1.54 -29.86 -13.45
C GLU A 149 -0.79 -28.54 -13.29
N TRP A 150 0.53 -28.61 -13.43
CA TRP A 150 1.43 -27.46 -13.33
C TRP A 150 2.27 -27.37 -14.60
N VAL A 151 2.52 -26.15 -15.06
CA VAL A 151 3.49 -25.91 -16.13
C VAL A 151 4.26 -24.62 -15.88
N GLU A 152 5.52 -24.65 -16.28
CA GLU A 152 6.34 -23.46 -16.42
C GLU A 152 5.91 -22.69 -17.68
N GLU A 153 5.65 -21.39 -17.55
CA GLU A 153 5.17 -20.54 -18.64
C GLU A 153 6.21 -20.43 -19.77
N GLY A 154 7.44 -20.03 -19.39
CA GLY A 154 8.65 -19.94 -20.21
C GLY A 154 8.71 -18.75 -21.16
N ASP A 155 9.89 -18.14 -21.31
CA ASP A 155 10.14 -16.84 -21.97
C ASP A 155 9.37 -16.49 -23.27
N LYS A 156 9.11 -17.46 -24.17
CA LYS A 156 8.51 -17.25 -25.51
C LYS A 156 7.79 -18.46 -26.07
N GLY A 157 6.71 -18.20 -26.81
CA GLY A 157 6.01 -19.21 -27.61
C GLY A 157 4.87 -19.83 -26.82
N ALA A 158 4.55 -21.09 -27.05
CA ALA A 158 3.56 -21.79 -26.23
C ALA A 158 4.15 -23.08 -25.67
N GLN A 159 4.03 -23.28 -24.37
CA GLN A 159 4.27 -24.56 -23.68
C GLN A 159 2.97 -25.36 -23.63
N ASN A 160 3.07 -26.66 -23.43
CA ASN A 160 1.89 -27.53 -23.37
C ASN A 160 1.69 -28.03 -21.94
N MET A 161 0.62 -27.57 -21.28
CA MET A 161 0.12 -28.21 -20.06
C MET A 161 -0.74 -29.40 -20.48
N VAL A 162 -0.43 -30.60 -19.94
CA VAL A 162 -1.08 -31.85 -20.37
C VAL A 162 -1.82 -32.49 -19.20
N PHE A 163 -3.13 -32.35 -19.19
CA PHE A 163 -4.02 -33.01 -18.25
C PHE A 163 -4.27 -34.45 -18.63
N THR A 164 -4.12 -35.36 -17.67
CA THR A 164 -4.45 -36.79 -17.86
C THR A 164 -5.81 -37.10 -17.26
N LEU A 165 -6.80 -37.35 -18.12
CA LEU A 165 -8.11 -37.86 -17.72
C LEU A 165 -8.01 -39.38 -17.51
N THR A 166 -8.53 -39.88 -16.40
CA THR A 166 -8.49 -41.31 -16.05
C THR A 166 -9.89 -41.89 -15.88
N LEU A 167 -10.05 -43.17 -16.24
CA LEU A 167 -11.27 -43.95 -15.99
C LEU A 167 -11.05 -44.90 -14.82
N SER A 168 -12.01 -44.99 -13.91
CA SER A 168 -11.96 -45.94 -12.78
C SER A 168 -11.85 -47.41 -13.20
N HIS A 169 -12.33 -47.74 -14.42
CA HIS A 169 -12.13 -49.02 -15.09
C HIS A 169 -12.34 -48.88 -16.60
N ALA A 170 -11.97 -49.90 -17.38
CA ALA A 170 -12.13 -49.86 -18.83
C ALA A 170 -13.60 -50.06 -19.25
N SER A 171 -14.10 -49.24 -20.18
CA SER A 171 -15.41 -49.45 -20.82
C SER A 171 -15.29 -50.24 -22.13
N THR A 172 -16.30 -51.03 -22.46
CA THR A 172 -16.41 -51.69 -23.76
C THR A 172 -17.04 -50.80 -24.84
N LEU A 173 -17.60 -49.65 -24.43
CA LEU A 173 -18.14 -48.61 -25.29
C LEU A 173 -17.19 -47.40 -25.32
N PRO A 174 -17.17 -46.60 -26.38
CA PRO A 174 -16.44 -45.34 -26.37
C PRO A 174 -17.01 -44.43 -25.28
N VAL A 175 -16.14 -43.92 -24.42
CA VAL A 175 -16.48 -42.91 -23.41
C VAL A 175 -16.10 -41.55 -23.98
N SER A 176 -16.95 -40.55 -23.84
CA SER A 176 -16.59 -39.17 -24.21
C SER A 176 -17.02 -38.18 -23.15
N VAL A 177 -16.35 -37.05 -23.08
CA VAL A 177 -16.63 -35.95 -22.14
C VAL A 177 -16.29 -34.64 -22.82
N GLN A 178 -17.10 -33.61 -22.60
CA GLN A 178 -16.78 -32.26 -23.04
C GLN A 178 -15.76 -31.67 -22.07
N VAL A 179 -14.73 -31.03 -22.60
CA VAL A 179 -13.69 -30.37 -21.81
C VAL A 179 -13.59 -28.92 -22.25
N ASP A 180 -13.78 -28.04 -21.29
CA ASP A 180 -13.78 -26.59 -21.41
C ASP A 180 -12.74 -26.00 -20.45
N THR A 181 -12.20 -24.83 -20.76
CA THR A 181 -11.38 -24.05 -19.83
C THR A 181 -12.16 -22.85 -19.31
N GLY A 182 -11.95 -22.48 -18.05
CA GLY A 182 -12.52 -21.28 -17.42
C GLY A 182 -11.42 -20.37 -16.88
N ASP A 183 -11.52 -19.08 -17.14
CA ASP A 183 -10.59 -18.08 -16.61
C ASP A 183 -10.74 -17.97 -15.10
N GLU A 184 -9.60 -17.89 -14.42
CA GLU A 184 -9.51 -17.53 -13.00
C GLU A 184 -8.40 -16.48 -12.89
N THR A 185 -7.31 -16.70 -12.15
CA THR A 185 -6.19 -15.75 -12.17
C THR A 185 -5.41 -15.75 -13.50
N ALA A 186 -5.57 -16.78 -14.33
CA ALA A 186 -5.11 -16.85 -15.71
C ALA A 186 -6.26 -16.55 -16.68
N ALA A 187 -6.00 -15.74 -17.70
CA ALA A 187 -6.96 -15.29 -18.71
C ALA A 187 -6.69 -15.90 -20.10
N GLU A 188 -7.74 -16.39 -20.76
CA GLU A 188 -7.69 -16.90 -22.12
C GLU A 188 -7.18 -15.83 -23.11
N GLY A 189 -6.24 -16.24 -23.97
CA GLY A 189 -5.62 -15.40 -24.99
C GLY A 189 -4.42 -14.60 -24.50
N TYR A 190 -4.26 -14.46 -23.18
CA TYR A 190 -3.08 -13.89 -22.54
C TYR A 190 -2.19 -15.01 -22.00
N ASP A 191 -2.67 -15.77 -21.02
CA ASP A 191 -1.87 -16.76 -20.29
C ASP A 191 -1.94 -18.15 -20.91
N TYR A 192 -3.09 -18.48 -21.47
CA TYR A 192 -3.31 -19.77 -22.10
C TYR A 192 -4.25 -19.65 -23.30
N GLN A 193 -4.31 -20.70 -24.12
CA GLN A 193 -5.29 -20.79 -25.21
C GLN A 193 -6.44 -21.68 -24.77
N GLY A 194 -7.66 -21.14 -24.85
CA GLY A 194 -8.86 -21.83 -24.41
C GLY A 194 -9.05 -23.15 -25.14
N VAL A 195 -9.43 -24.18 -24.39
CA VAL A 195 -9.77 -25.48 -24.93
C VAL A 195 -11.27 -25.69 -24.79
N HIS A 196 -11.94 -25.93 -25.91
CA HIS A 196 -13.37 -26.27 -25.96
C HIS A 196 -13.52 -27.50 -26.87
N GLN A 197 -13.35 -28.70 -26.32
CA GLN A 197 -13.30 -29.93 -27.13
C GLN A 197 -13.93 -31.14 -26.47
N ARG A 198 -14.44 -32.06 -27.30
CA ARG A 198 -14.90 -33.37 -26.84
C ARG A 198 -13.77 -34.38 -26.85
N VAL A 199 -13.39 -34.87 -25.67
CA VAL A 199 -12.37 -35.90 -25.48
C VAL A 199 -13.04 -37.28 -25.50
N THR A 200 -12.42 -38.25 -26.18
CA THR A 200 -12.96 -39.62 -26.31
C THR A 200 -11.93 -40.67 -25.90
N PHE A 201 -12.31 -41.54 -24.96
CA PHE A 201 -11.57 -42.77 -24.64
C PHE A 201 -11.99 -43.86 -25.63
N ALA A 202 -11.00 -44.47 -26.29
CA ALA A 202 -11.24 -45.66 -27.10
C ALA A 202 -11.78 -46.81 -26.22
N PRO A 203 -12.64 -47.70 -26.74
CA PRO A 203 -13.04 -48.90 -26.00
C PRO A 203 -11.84 -49.66 -25.46
N GLY A 204 -11.83 -49.94 -24.16
CA GLY A 204 -10.73 -50.60 -23.45
C GLY A 204 -9.64 -49.67 -22.90
N ALA A 205 -9.58 -48.40 -23.33
CA ALA A 205 -8.66 -47.41 -22.77
C ALA A 205 -9.16 -46.91 -21.41
N THR A 206 -8.23 -46.59 -20.52
CA THR A 206 -8.52 -46.01 -19.20
C THR A 206 -7.93 -44.62 -19.03
N THR A 207 -7.24 -44.09 -20.04
CA THR A 207 -6.67 -42.75 -20.01
C THR A 207 -6.89 -42.02 -21.34
N ALA A 208 -7.03 -40.71 -21.26
CA ALA A 208 -7.02 -39.78 -22.38
C ALA A 208 -6.32 -38.49 -21.91
N THR A 209 -5.77 -37.70 -22.83
CA THR A 209 -5.07 -36.46 -22.47
C THR A 209 -5.73 -35.24 -23.10
N VAL A 210 -5.70 -34.14 -22.39
CA VAL A 210 -6.06 -32.80 -22.89
C VAL A 210 -4.83 -31.94 -22.82
N THR A 211 -4.52 -31.25 -23.91
CA THR A 211 -3.38 -30.33 -23.96
C THR A 211 -3.92 -28.91 -24.03
N VAL A 212 -3.57 -28.10 -23.04
CA VAL A 212 -3.84 -26.66 -22.99
C VAL A 212 -2.53 -25.94 -23.31
N PRO A 213 -2.43 -25.21 -24.43
CA PRO A 213 -1.27 -24.37 -24.70
C PRO A 213 -1.22 -23.21 -23.71
N VAL A 214 -0.10 -23.04 -23.02
CA VAL A 214 0.21 -21.91 -22.15
C VAL A 214 1.11 -20.96 -22.92
N ASN A 215 0.72 -19.70 -23.02
CA ASN A 215 1.47 -18.70 -23.78
C ASN A 215 2.60 -18.18 -22.88
N GLY A 216 3.82 -18.17 -23.42
CA GLY A 216 5.02 -17.71 -22.74
C GLY A 216 5.39 -16.27 -23.07
N ASN A 217 5.80 -15.52 -22.06
CA ASN A 217 6.23 -14.13 -22.16
C ASN A 217 7.50 -13.83 -21.32
N GLU A 218 8.07 -12.62 -21.46
CA GLU A 218 9.34 -12.24 -20.79
C GLU A 218 9.11 -11.46 -19.47
N TYR A 219 7.86 -11.30 -19.03
CA TYR A 219 7.51 -10.58 -17.81
C TYR A 219 7.27 -11.57 -16.68
N PHE A 220 7.89 -11.29 -15.53
CA PHE A 220 7.62 -12.07 -14.32
C PHE A 220 6.18 -11.88 -13.84
N GLU A 221 5.44 -12.96 -13.65
CA GLU A 221 4.07 -12.99 -13.15
C GLU A 221 3.92 -13.93 -11.93
N PRO A 222 3.02 -13.64 -10.98
CA PRO A 222 2.66 -14.61 -9.95
C PRO A 222 2.06 -15.87 -10.57
N THR A 223 2.04 -16.98 -9.81
CA THR A 223 1.37 -18.20 -10.28
C THR A 223 -0.08 -17.89 -10.66
N ARG A 224 -0.43 -18.17 -11.92
CA ARG A 224 -1.77 -17.99 -12.46
C ARG A 224 -2.48 -19.33 -12.57
N ALA A 225 -3.80 -19.30 -12.43
CA ALA A 225 -4.65 -20.48 -12.37
C ALA A 225 -5.78 -20.34 -13.38
N PHE A 226 -6.13 -21.42 -14.07
CA PHE A 226 -7.39 -21.54 -14.80
C PHE A 226 -8.04 -22.88 -14.44
N GLU A 227 -9.35 -22.99 -14.66
CA GLU A 227 -10.07 -24.25 -14.46
C GLU A 227 -10.12 -25.08 -15.75
N LEU A 228 -9.98 -26.39 -15.61
CA LEU A 228 -10.34 -27.39 -16.62
C LEU A 228 -11.67 -28.04 -16.24
N LEU A 229 -12.74 -27.66 -16.93
CA LEU A 229 -14.11 -28.07 -16.68
C LEU A 229 -14.51 -29.27 -17.55
N LEU A 230 -15.00 -30.34 -16.94
CA LEU A 230 -15.50 -31.53 -17.62
C LEU A 230 -17.02 -31.64 -17.51
N SER A 231 -17.71 -31.64 -18.63
CA SER A 231 -19.18 -31.70 -18.70
C SER A 231 -19.68 -32.78 -19.67
N ASP A 232 -20.99 -33.08 -19.63
CA ASP A 232 -21.69 -33.96 -20.57
C ASP A 232 -21.02 -35.32 -20.86
N PRO A 233 -20.65 -36.12 -19.84
CA PRO A 233 -20.04 -37.43 -20.07
C PRO A 233 -21.03 -38.40 -20.74
N THR A 234 -20.55 -39.17 -21.72
CA THR A 234 -21.30 -40.24 -22.39
C THR A 234 -20.68 -41.60 -22.06
N ASN A 235 -21.50 -42.58 -21.70
CA ASN A 235 -21.06 -43.93 -21.27
C ASN A 235 -20.09 -43.92 -20.08
N ALA A 236 -20.10 -42.85 -19.30
CA ALA A 236 -19.35 -42.68 -18.06
C ALA A 236 -20.14 -41.75 -17.13
N VAL A 237 -19.70 -41.67 -15.87
CA VAL A 237 -20.17 -40.69 -14.89
C VAL A 237 -19.02 -39.78 -14.47
N ALA A 238 -19.32 -38.53 -14.12
CA ALA A 238 -18.32 -37.61 -13.55
C ALA A 238 -17.83 -38.13 -12.19
N GLY A 239 -16.53 -37.96 -11.90
CA GLY A 239 -15.88 -38.41 -10.67
C GLY A 239 -15.70 -37.34 -9.60
N HIS A 240 -14.69 -37.52 -8.75
CA HIS A 240 -14.30 -36.53 -7.74
C HIS A 240 -13.10 -35.72 -8.23
N THR A 241 -13.05 -34.44 -7.87
CA THR A 241 -11.86 -33.59 -8.03
C THR A 241 -10.93 -33.79 -6.83
N SER A 242 -9.63 -33.63 -7.02
CA SER A 242 -8.65 -33.43 -5.94
C SER A 242 -8.31 -31.94 -5.79
N ALA A 243 -9.31 -31.05 -5.97
CA ALA A 243 -9.13 -29.65 -5.67
C ALA A 243 -8.89 -29.50 -4.16
N ASN A 244 -7.71 -29.00 -3.79
CA ASN A 244 -7.37 -28.68 -2.41
C ASN A 244 -8.34 -27.57 -1.92
N GLY A 245 -9.39 -27.94 -1.21
CA GLY A 245 -10.01 -27.09 -0.19
C GLY A 245 -11.03 -26.03 -0.58
N THR A 246 -11.54 -25.93 -1.81
CA THR A 246 -12.57 -24.93 -2.17
C THR A 246 -13.90 -25.53 -2.63
N THR A 247 -14.95 -24.74 -2.45
CA THR A 247 -16.37 -25.12 -2.34
C THR A 247 -16.91 -25.96 -3.51
N ALA A 248 -17.43 -27.14 -3.21
CA ALA A 248 -18.24 -27.91 -4.15
C ALA A 248 -19.65 -27.29 -4.26
N GLN A 249 -19.84 -26.30 -5.13
CA GLN A 249 -21.18 -26.06 -5.66
C GLN A 249 -21.57 -27.24 -6.56
N ALA A 250 -22.77 -27.78 -6.35
CA ALA A 250 -23.35 -28.85 -7.14
C ALA A 250 -23.60 -28.41 -8.60
N SER A 251 -22.55 -28.44 -9.42
CA SER A 251 -22.62 -28.38 -10.87
C SER A 251 -22.34 -29.78 -11.44
N PRO A 252 -22.96 -30.22 -12.55
CA PRO A 252 -22.61 -31.46 -13.24
C PRO A 252 -21.21 -31.44 -13.88
N THR A 253 -20.37 -30.47 -13.52
CA THR A 253 -19.01 -30.23 -14.00
C THR A 253 -17.98 -30.73 -12.99
N LEU A 254 -17.06 -31.58 -13.45
CA LEU A 254 -15.85 -31.97 -12.72
C LEU A 254 -14.73 -30.98 -13.09
N ALA A 255 -14.04 -30.36 -12.13
CA ALA A 255 -13.00 -29.35 -12.38
C ALA A 255 -11.59 -29.79 -11.91
N ALA A 256 -10.54 -29.41 -12.64
CA ALA A 256 -9.16 -29.48 -12.17
C ALA A 256 -8.46 -28.13 -12.41
N TRP A 257 -7.42 -27.82 -11.64
CA TRP A 257 -6.68 -26.58 -11.81
C TRP A 257 -5.53 -26.74 -12.80
N GLY A 258 -5.35 -25.76 -13.68
CA GLY A 258 -4.13 -25.56 -14.45
C GLY A 258 -3.33 -24.42 -13.85
N LEU A 259 -2.18 -24.73 -13.26
CA LEU A 259 -1.32 -23.75 -12.58
C LEU A 259 -0.10 -23.42 -13.45
N ILE A 260 -0.05 -22.16 -13.88
CA ILE A 260 1.00 -21.58 -14.70
C ILE A 260 1.94 -20.87 -13.73
N PHE A 261 3.15 -21.39 -13.57
CA PHE A 261 4.17 -20.72 -12.78
C PHE A 261 5.25 -20.16 -13.70
N ASP A 262 5.74 -19.02 -13.29
CA ASP A 262 6.74 -18.24 -13.99
C ASP A 262 8.12 -18.52 -13.36
N ASN A 263 9.16 -18.59 -14.20
CA ASN A 263 10.55 -18.74 -13.76
C ASN A 263 11.43 -17.54 -14.11
N GLU A 264 10.84 -16.55 -14.78
CA GLU A 264 11.43 -15.30 -15.16
C GLU A 264 11.84 -14.56 -13.87
N LYS A 265 12.71 -13.57 -13.99
CA LYS A 265 13.19 -12.84 -12.83
C LYS A 265 13.52 -11.42 -13.24
N PRO A 266 12.97 -10.40 -12.56
CA PRO A 266 13.38 -9.03 -12.82
C PRO A 266 14.90 -8.88 -12.60
N ASP A 267 15.57 -8.24 -13.57
CA ASP A 267 17.02 -8.05 -13.54
C ASP A 267 17.47 -7.35 -12.24
N GLY A 268 18.51 -7.88 -11.60
CA GLY A 268 19.12 -7.26 -10.41
C GLY A 268 18.37 -7.46 -9.08
N ILE A 269 17.21 -8.11 -9.07
CA ILE A 269 16.45 -8.39 -7.84
C ILE A 269 16.88 -9.74 -7.26
N THR A 270 16.60 -10.06 -6.01
CA THR A 270 16.64 -11.44 -5.49
C THR A 270 15.28 -11.72 -4.88
N LEU A 271 14.52 -12.64 -5.48
CA LEU A 271 13.22 -13.04 -4.97
C LEU A 271 13.37 -13.92 -3.72
N PRO A 272 12.39 -13.95 -2.81
CA PRO A 272 12.30 -14.93 -1.74
C PRO A 272 12.36 -16.37 -2.25
N ASP A 273 13.00 -17.25 -1.48
CA ASP A 273 13.02 -18.71 -1.74
C ASP A 273 11.87 -19.43 -1.02
N ASP A 274 11.02 -18.67 -0.32
CA ASP A 274 9.86 -19.12 0.45
C ASP A 274 8.84 -19.80 -0.50
N PRO A 275 8.44 -21.06 -0.24
CA PRO A 275 7.75 -21.92 -1.21
C PRO A 275 6.36 -21.42 -1.64
N TYR A 276 5.74 -20.53 -0.88
CA TYR A 276 4.45 -19.94 -1.22
C TYR A 276 4.53 -18.50 -1.75
N PHE A 277 5.73 -17.94 -1.89
CA PHE A 277 5.91 -16.59 -2.44
C PHE A 277 5.27 -16.40 -3.83
N SER A 278 5.29 -17.44 -4.67
CA SER A 278 4.67 -17.38 -6.01
C SER A 278 3.14 -17.30 -5.96
N LEU A 279 2.51 -17.67 -4.84
CA LEU A 279 1.06 -17.61 -4.63
C LEU A 279 0.62 -16.26 -4.02
N GLN A 280 1.56 -15.44 -3.56
CA GLN A 280 1.30 -14.14 -2.94
C GLN A 280 1.21 -13.04 -4.00
N TRP A 281 0.24 -13.17 -4.91
CA TRP A 281 0.06 -12.28 -6.06
C TRP A 281 0.03 -10.78 -5.69
N TYR A 282 -0.52 -10.46 -4.50
CA TYR A 282 -0.63 -9.11 -3.98
C TYR A 282 0.71 -8.41 -3.78
N LEU A 283 1.82 -9.15 -3.60
CA LEU A 283 3.15 -8.57 -3.49
C LEU A 283 3.57 -7.94 -4.82
N TYR A 284 3.32 -8.62 -5.94
CA TYR A 284 3.66 -8.16 -7.29
C TYR A 284 2.76 -7.04 -7.77
N THR A 285 1.45 -7.17 -7.53
CA THR A 285 0.46 -6.15 -7.86
C THR A 285 0.78 -4.81 -7.17
N THR A 286 1.44 -4.84 -6.01
CA THR A 286 1.89 -3.65 -5.29
C THR A 286 3.37 -3.32 -5.52
N ARG A 287 4.09 -4.09 -6.34
CA ARG A 287 5.55 -3.97 -6.61
C ARG A 287 6.41 -4.05 -5.34
N THR A 288 5.94 -4.77 -4.34
CA THR A 288 6.60 -4.95 -3.03
C THR A 288 7.91 -5.73 -3.16
N GLU A 289 7.95 -6.73 -4.04
CA GLU A 289 9.12 -7.55 -4.35
C GLU A 289 10.31 -6.72 -4.88
N ILE A 290 10.02 -5.61 -5.56
CA ILE A 290 11.03 -4.66 -6.03
C ILE A 290 11.39 -3.66 -4.94
N ALA A 291 10.41 -3.19 -4.17
CA ALA A 291 10.60 -2.27 -3.05
C ALA A 291 11.57 -2.82 -1.99
N TRP A 292 11.70 -4.14 -1.85
CA TRP A 292 12.65 -4.79 -0.94
C TRP A 292 14.13 -4.50 -1.21
N ASN A 293 14.48 -3.98 -2.39
CA ASN A 293 15.84 -3.46 -2.64
C ASN A 293 16.12 -2.14 -1.90
N HIS A 294 15.08 -1.44 -1.46
CA HIS A 294 15.17 -0.17 -0.73
C HIS A 294 14.88 -0.36 0.76
N ALA A 295 13.82 -1.11 1.11
CA ALA A 295 13.39 -1.28 2.49
C ALA A 295 12.61 -2.58 2.74
N THR A 296 12.61 -3.02 3.99
CA THR A 296 11.98 -4.26 4.47
C THR A 296 11.06 -4.02 5.67
N GLY A 297 10.90 -2.77 6.11
CA GLY A 297 10.24 -2.37 7.37
C GLY A 297 11.15 -2.41 8.60
N LYS A 298 12.45 -2.57 8.40
CA LYS A 298 13.43 -2.77 9.47
C LYS A 298 13.48 -1.58 10.42
N GLY A 299 13.40 -1.88 11.70
CA GLY A 299 13.47 -0.89 12.78
C GLY A 299 12.13 -0.21 13.08
N VAL A 300 11.08 -0.49 12.30
CA VAL A 300 9.73 0.02 12.51
C VAL A 300 8.92 -0.96 13.36
N LYS A 301 8.14 -0.43 14.30
CA LYS A 301 7.22 -1.20 15.16
C LYS A 301 5.79 -1.03 14.69
N ILE A 302 5.10 -2.14 14.49
CA ILE A 302 3.70 -2.17 14.03
C ILE A 302 2.83 -2.80 15.12
N GLY A 303 1.84 -2.07 15.60
CA GLY A 303 0.82 -2.58 16.49
C GLY A 303 -0.30 -3.25 15.70
N ILE A 304 -0.70 -4.46 16.09
CA ILE A 304 -1.86 -5.17 15.51
C ILE A 304 -2.95 -5.20 16.58
N PHE A 305 -3.98 -4.38 16.41
CA PHE A 305 -5.12 -4.35 17.31
C PHE A 305 -6.22 -5.28 16.80
N ASP A 306 -6.19 -6.53 17.29
CA ASP A 306 -6.97 -7.64 16.74
C ASP A 306 -7.05 -8.82 17.75
N GLN A 307 -7.49 -10.00 17.31
CA GLN A 307 -7.67 -11.25 18.05
C GLN A 307 -6.38 -11.94 18.55
N GLY A 308 -5.23 -11.27 18.49
CA GLY A 308 -3.96 -11.82 18.95
C GLY A 308 -3.14 -12.50 17.86
N ILE A 309 -1.86 -12.72 18.14
CA ILE A 309 -0.91 -13.34 17.20
C ILE A 309 -0.44 -14.68 17.79
N ASP A 310 -0.58 -15.76 17.03
CA ASP A 310 -0.11 -17.09 17.45
C ASP A 310 1.40 -17.08 17.71
N PRO A 311 1.85 -17.31 18.96
CA PRO A 311 3.27 -17.33 19.29
C PRO A 311 3.97 -18.65 18.90
N THR A 312 3.31 -19.57 18.20
CA THR A 312 3.87 -20.91 17.89
C THR A 312 4.20 -21.13 16.42
N LEU A 313 3.81 -20.21 15.54
CA LEU A 313 4.21 -20.17 14.13
C LEU A 313 5.68 -19.75 13.99
N ALA A 314 6.43 -20.44 13.13
CA ALA A 314 7.86 -20.22 12.96
C ALA A 314 8.15 -18.87 12.30
N GLU A 315 7.35 -18.53 11.30
CA GLU A 315 7.45 -17.35 10.44
C GLU A 315 7.21 -16.03 11.20
N LEU A 316 6.63 -16.08 12.40
CA LEU A 316 6.38 -14.92 13.25
C LEU A 316 7.26 -14.88 14.51
N VAL A 317 8.16 -15.85 14.71
CA VAL A 317 8.97 -15.92 15.95
C VAL A 317 9.83 -14.66 16.13
N ASP A 318 10.47 -14.21 15.05
CA ASP A 318 11.42 -13.10 15.09
C ASP A 318 10.72 -11.74 15.00
N SER A 319 9.61 -11.64 14.26
CA SER A 319 8.86 -10.40 14.09
C SER A 319 7.96 -10.09 15.29
N ASN A 320 7.36 -11.09 15.97
CA ASN A 320 6.43 -10.87 17.08
C ASN A 320 7.12 -10.52 18.43
N ASP A 321 6.99 -9.26 18.88
CA ASP A 321 7.37 -8.80 20.21
C ASP A 321 6.37 -9.21 21.30
N ARG A 322 6.47 -10.47 21.72
CA ARG A 322 5.65 -11.05 22.79
C ARG A 322 5.81 -10.35 24.15
N ALA A 323 6.93 -9.66 24.37
CA ALA A 323 7.14 -8.91 25.62
C ALA A 323 6.35 -7.59 25.61
N ALA A 324 6.15 -6.99 24.44
CA ALA A 324 5.30 -5.83 24.24
C ALA A 324 3.81 -6.18 24.10
N GLY A 325 3.44 -7.41 23.76
CA GLY A 325 2.03 -7.81 23.60
C GLY A 325 1.15 -7.47 24.82
N ARG A 326 -0.06 -6.93 24.58
CA ARG A 326 -1.02 -6.53 25.63
C ARG A 326 -2.44 -7.00 25.34
N THR A 327 -3.27 -7.08 26.38
CA THR A 327 -4.74 -7.12 26.22
C THR A 327 -5.30 -5.69 26.21
N ALA A 328 -6.17 -5.35 25.26
CA ALA A 328 -6.75 -4.02 25.11
C ALA A 328 -7.56 -3.60 26.36
N LEU A 329 -8.34 -4.51 26.93
CA LEU A 329 -9.22 -4.20 28.07
C LEU A 329 -8.47 -3.74 29.32
N THR A 330 -7.34 -4.39 29.64
CA THR A 330 -6.64 -4.21 30.92
C THR A 330 -5.21 -3.70 30.80
N LEU A 331 -4.65 -3.62 29.59
CA LEU A 331 -3.27 -3.26 29.29
C LEU A 331 -2.24 -4.12 30.05
N GLN A 332 -2.62 -5.33 30.45
CA GLN A 332 -1.69 -6.31 31.01
C GLN A 332 -0.95 -7.04 29.90
N GLN A 333 0.21 -7.63 30.20
CA GLN A 333 0.95 -8.44 29.25
C GLN A 333 0.06 -9.58 28.71
N GLY A 334 0.01 -9.72 27.38
CA GLY A 334 -0.88 -10.61 26.64
C GLY A 334 -0.54 -10.60 25.14
N GLY A 335 -1.54 -10.74 24.26
CA GLY A 335 -1.34 -10.63 22.81
C GLY A 335 -1.32 -11.96 22.04
N ALA A 336 -1.54 -13.08 22.71
CA ALA A 336 -1.81 -14.35 22.05
C ALA A 336 -3.34 -14.57 21.95
N PRO A 337 -3.83 -15.34 20.95
CA PRO A 337 -5.21 -15.81 20.88
C PRO A 337 -5.67 -16.45 22.20
N VAL A 338 -6.90 -16.17 22.62
CA VAL A 338 -7.46 -16.67 23.88
C VAL A 338 -8.64 -17.61 23.63
N LEU A 339 -9.50 -17.27 22.67
CA LEU A 339 -10.65 -18.03 22.23
C LEU A 339 -10.28 -19.01 21.11
N GLU A 340 -11.21 -19.91 20.80
CA GLU A 340 -11.03 -20.93 19.77
C GLU A 340 -11.01 -20.30 18.36
N ASP A 341 -11.81 -19.26 18.18
CA ASP A 341 -12.06 -18.47 16.96
C ASP A 341 -11.17 -17.22 16.83
N ASP A 342 -10.22 -17.00 17.74
CA ASP A 342 -9.29 -15.86 17.72
C ASP A 342 -8.18 -16.06 16.65
N ASN A 343 -8.56 -16.08 15.37
CA ASN A 343 -7.68 -16.46 14.25
C ASN A 343 -7.17 -15.23 13.46
N HIS A 344 -8.03 -14.23 13.29
CA HIS A 344 -7.85 -13.11 12.38
C HIS A 344 -6.57 -12.29 12.64
N GLY A 345 -6.21 -12.05 13.90
CA GLY A 345 -4.99 -11.29 14.23
C GLY A 345 -3.70 -11.98 13.78
N THR A 346 -3.71 -13.32 13.68
CA THR A 346 -2.59 -14.10 13.14
C THR A 346 -2.53 -13.99 11.63
N HIS A 347 -3.69 -14.00 10.96
CA HIS A 347 -3.81 -13.78 9.52
C HIS A 347 -3.29 -12.38 9.14
N VAL A 348 -3.69 -11.34 9.87
CA VAL A 348 -3.20 -9.97 9.67
C VAL A 348 -1.69 -9.89 9.87
N ALA A 349 -1.16 -10.57 10.90
CA ALA A 349 0.27 -10.59 11.18
C ALA A 349 1.10 -11.26 10.06
N GLY A 350 0.58 -12.32 9.44
CA GLY A 350 1.23 -13.01 8.32
C GLY A 350 1.48 -12.10 7.12
N ILE A 351 0.46 -11.32 6.73
CA ILE A 351 0.56 -10.35 5.62
C ILE A 351 1.63 -9.30 5.90
N ILE A 352 1.72 -8.81 7.14
CA ILE A 352 2.66 -7.73 7.48
C ILE A 352 4.08 -8.27 7.62
N GLY A 353 4.30 -9.32 8.40
CA GLY A 353 5.62 -9.64 8.95
C GLY A 353 5.94 -11.12 9.08
N ALA A 354 5.39 -11.98 8.23
CA ALA A 354 5.96 -13.31 8.03
C ALA A 354 7.42 -13.19 7.55
N ALA A 355 8.29 -14.03 8.08
CA ALA A 355 9.72 -14.00 7.81
C ALA A 355 10.04 -14.29 6.34
N ARG A 356 11.22 -13.85 5.90
CA ARG A 356 11.84 -14.26 4.63
C ARG A 356 12.98 -15.21 4.94
N ASP A 357 12.67 -16.47 5.15
CA ASP A 357 13.62 -17.47 5.68
C ASP A 357 13.64 -18.79 4.88
N GLY A 358 12.90 -18.86 3.78
CA GLY A 358 12.80 -20.03 2.91
C GLY A 358 11.74 -21.03 3.39
N GLU A 359 10.85 -20.65 4.30
CA GLU A 359 9.72 -21.44 4.77
C GLU A 359 8.40 -20.70 4.52
N GLY A 360 7.35 -21.42 4.13
CA GLY A 360 6.01 -20.85 3.99
C GLY A 360 5.90 -19.65 3.05
N MET A 361 5.40 -18.54 3.60
CA MET A 361 5.10 -17.27 2.92
C MET A 361 5.92 -16.12 3.53
N VAL A 362 5.98 -14.97 2.86
CA VAL A 362 6.72 -13.78 3.32
C VAL A 362 5.83 -12.55 3.51
N GLY A 363 6.04 -11.76 4.56
CA GLY A 363 5.29 -10.54 4.81
C GLY A 363 5.77 -9.36 3.98
N VAL A 364 4.88 -8.38 3.73
CA VAL A 364 5.19 -7.13 3.02
C VAL A 364 6.38 -6.40 3.66
N ALA A 365 6.41 -6.37 4.99
CA ALA A 365 7.44 -5.76 5.81
C ALA A 365 8.09 -6.80 6.73
N TYR A 366 8.67 -7.85 6.14
CA TYR A 366 9.30 -8.96 6.87
C TYR A 366 10.45 -8.54 7.83
N GLY A 367 10.99 -7.32 7.70
CA GLY A 367 11.97 -6.74 8.62
C GLY A 367 11.38 -5.99 9.81
N ALA A 368 10.07 -5.75 9.84
CA ALA A 368 9.38 -5.01 10.89
C ALA A 368 9.16 -5.85 12.15
N ARG A 369 8.87 -5.15 13.26
CA ARG A 369 8.56 -5.77 14.55
C ARG A 369 7.09 -5.59 14.90
N LEU A 370 6.38 -6.69 15.10
CA LEU A 370 4.95 -6.72 15.38
C LEU A 370 4.69 -6.70 16.89
N THR A 371 3.66 -5.99 17.33
CA THR A 371 3.18 -5.98 18.72
C THR A 371 1.68 -6.22 18.73
N SER A 372 1.25 -7.34 19.31
CA SER A 372 -0.18 -7.62 19.44
C SER A 372 -0.84 -6.80 20.56
N ILE A 373 -1.99 -6.21 20.24
CA ILE A 373 -2.92 -5.60 21.18
C ILE A 373 -4.21 -6.41 21.09
N TYR A 374 -4.34 -7.42 21.96
CA TYR A 374 -5.42 -8.41 21.91
C TYR A 374 -6.79 -7.82 22.27
N THR A 375 -7.79 -8.09 21.44
CA THR A 375 -9.23 -7.93 21.72
C THR A 375 -10.00 -9.09 21.11
N SER A 376 -11.10 -9.51 21.73
CA SER A 376 -12.04 -10.45 21.09
C SER A 376 -12.87 -9.74 20.03
N ASP A 377 -13.47 -10.48 19.11
CA ASP A 377 -14.48 -10.00 18.15
C ASP A 377 -15.85 -9.71 18.77
N THR A 378 -16.06 -10.15 20.02
CA THR A 378 -17.35 -10.03 20.68
C THR A 378 -17.63 -8.58 21.06
N PHE A 379 -18.69 -8.02 20.48
CA PHE A 379 -19.13 -6.66 20.80
C PHE A 379 -19.75 -6.58 22.20
N THR A 380 -19.03 -5.99 23.15
CA THR A 380 -19.48 -5.80 24.53
C THR A 380 -19.56 -4.32 24.91
N ASP A 381 -20.20 -4.00 26.04
CA ASP A 381 -20.23 -2.64 26.60
C ASP A 381 -18.82 -2.09 26.92
N ASP A 382 -17.81 -2.96 27.04
CA ASP A 382 -16.41 -2.59 27.29
C ASP A 382 -15.64 -2.24 26.00
N TYR A 383 -16.18 -2.54 24.80
CA TYR A 383 -15.46 -2.37 23.53
C TYR A 383 -14.96 -0.93 23.27
N PRO A 384 -15.74 0.14 23.52
CA PRO A 384 -15.22 1.52 23.39
C PRO A 384 -14.02 1.82 24.29
N LYS A 385 -13.95 1.16 25.46
CA LYS A 385 -12.82 1.28 26.39
C LYS A 385 -11.61 0.48 25.91
N GLU A 386 -11.82 -0.67 25.29
CA GLU A 386 -10.75 -1.45 24.64
C GLU A 386 -10.09 -0.63 23.54
N ILE A 387 -10.87 -0.01 22.65
CA ILE A 387 -10.35 0.89 21.60
C ILE A 387 -9.53 2.04 22.23
N ALA A 388 -10.10 2.74 23.22
CA ALA A 388 -9.41 3.84 23.88
C ALA A 388 -8.09 3.41 24.53
N ASN A 389 -8.02 2.21 25.10
CA ASN A 389 -6.82 1.67 25.69
C ASN A 389 -5.80 1.21 24.63
N ALA A 390 -6.26 0.55 23.57
CA ALA A 390 -5.43 0.14 22.45
C ALA A 390 -4.73 1.35 21.83
N PHE A 391 -5.47 2.42 21.54
CA PHE A 391 -4.90 3.66 21.00
C PHE A 391 -3.92 4.33 21.98
N ARG A 392 -4.21 4.35 23.29
CA ARG A 392 -3.22 4.85 24.27
C ARG A 392 -1.94 4.03 24.29
N TYR A 393 -2.06 2.70 24.15
CA TYR A 393 -0.89 1.82 24.14
C TYR A 393 -0.09 1.96 22.84
N ALA A 394 -0.77 2.21 21.72
CA ALA A 394 -0.18 2.36 20.41
C ALA A 394 0.74 3.60 20.27
N LEU A 395 0.78 4.51 21.25
CA LEU A 395 1.85 5.52 21.34
C LEU A 395 3.28 4.92 21.40
N ASN A 396 3.40 3.63 21.70
CA ASN A 396 4.68 2.91 21.74
C ASN A 396 5.07 2.26 20.39
N VAL A 397 4.22 2.35 19.36
CA VAL A 397 4.48 1.82 18.02
C VAL A 397 4.48 2.94 16.98
N ASP A 398 5.09 2.66 15.84
CA ASP A 398 5.23 3.62 14.75
C ASP A 398 4.01 3.60 13.82
N VAL A 399 3.47 2.40 13.59
CA VAL A 399 2.27 2.14 12.78
C VAL A 399 1.26 1.35 13.64
N LEU A 400 -0.03 1.65 13.53
CA LEU A 400 -1.12 0.88 14.12
C LEU A 400 -2.02 0.37 13.00
N ASN A 401 -2.13 -0.96 12.89
CA ASN A 401 -3.05 -1.64 11.99
C ASN A 401 -4.37 -1.97 12.72
N ASN A 402 -5.48 -1.62 12.09
CA ASN A 402 -6.84 -1.86 12.55
C ASN A 402 -7.65 -2.56 11.44
N SER A 403 -7.78 -3.89 11.50
CA SER A 403 -8.61 -4.65 10.56
C SER A 403 -10.00 -4.96 11.15
N TRP A 404 -10.65 -3.95 11.70
CA TRP A 404 -11.98 -4.02 12.35
C TRP A 404 -12.82 -2.78 12.02
N GLY A 405 -14.14 -2.85 12.23
CA GLY A 405 -15.07 -1.75 12.01
C GLY A 405 -16.46 -2.04 12.56
N PHE A 406 -17.38 -1.08 12.50
CA PHE A 406 -18.75 -1.17 13.05
C PHE A 406 -19.82 -1.51 12.00
N GLY A 407 -19.41 -1.96 10.81
CA GLY A 407 -20.32 -2.34 9.74
C GLY A 407 -21.27 -3.50 10.08
N ASN A 408 -22.13 -3.83 9.13
CA ASN A 408 -23.23 -4.80 9.27
C ASN A 408 -22.81 -6.21 9.74
N LEU A 409 -21.52 -6.58 9.61
CA LEU A 409 -21.00 -7.85 10.14
C LEU A 409 -21.16 -7.99 11.66
N LEU A 410 -21.22 -6.87 12.39
CA LEU A 410 -21.42 -6.86 13.85
C LEU A 410 -22.87 -6.58 14.27
N GLN A 411 -23.74 -6.13 13.35
CA GLN A 411 -25.15 -5.80 13.64
C GLN A 411 -26.08 -6.25 12.53
N HIS A 412 -27.09 -7.07 12.84
CA HIS A 412 -27.93 -7.75 11.85
C HIS A 412 -29.22 -7.00 11.46
N ASP A 413 -29.31 -5.68 11.67
CA ASP A 413 -30.47 -4.88 11.28
C ASP A 413 -30.12 -3.72 10.33
N THR A 414 -31.02 -2.77 10.11
CA THR A 414 -30.84 -1.67 9.14
C THR A 414 -30.46 -0.33 9.79
N ASN A 415 -30.31 -0.28 11.12
CA ASN A 415 -30.11 0.94 11.89
C ASN A 415 -28.75 0.92 12.62
N TRP A 416 -27.70 0.48 11.92
CA TRP A 416 -26.32 0.46 12.40
C TRP A 416 -25.50 1.67 11.91
N ALA A 417 -26.06 2.53 11.05
CA ALA A 417 -25.35 3.73 10.62
C ALA A 417 -25.05 4.65 11.82
N PHE A 418 -23.85 5.24 11.86
CA PHE A 418 -23.41 6.21 12.87
C PHE A 418 -23.27 5.66 14.30
N LEU A 419 -23.02 4.36 14.47
CA LEU A 419 -22.88 3.74 15.80
C LEU A 419 -21.72 4.28 16.61
N ASP A 420 -20.59 4.53 15.95
CA ASP A 420 -19.34 5.00 16.53
C ASP A 420 -19.21 6.53 16.48
N ASN A 421 -20.35 7.23 16.38
CA ASN A 421 -20.42 8.69 16.31
C ASN A 421 -19.54 9.36 17.37
N ALA A 422 -18.63 10.23 16.94
CA ALA A 422 -17.69 10.93 17.80
C ALA A 422 -18.37 11.86 18.83
N ALA A 423 -19.63 12.25 18.59
CA ALA A 423 -20.45 13.00 19.54
C ALA A 423 -21.03 12.13 20.67
N ASP A 424 -20.99 10.80 20.53
CA ASP A 424 -21.42 9.88 21.59
C ASP A 424 -20.37 9.85 22.73
N PRO A 425 -20.77 10.17 23.98
CA PRO A 425 -19.86 10.15 25.13
C PRO A 425 -19.16 8.80 25.38
N ARG A 426 -19.70 7.68 24.89
CA ARG A 426 -19.09 6.35 24.99
C ARG A 426 -17.76 6.27 24.22
N PHE A 427 -17.67 6.93 23.06
CA PHE A 427 -16.50 6.89 22.17
C PHE A 427 -15.54 8.07 22.36
N ALA A 428 -15.97 9.15 23.03
CA ALA A 428 -15.11 10.32 23.28
C ALA A 428 -13.71 10.00 23.83
N PRO A 429 -13.50 9.04 24.76
CA PRO A 429 -12.17 8.65 25.21
C PRO A 429 -11.29 8.01 24.12
N ALA A 430 -11.90 7.31 23.16
CA ALA A 430 -11.20 6.68 22.04
C ALA A 430 -10.78 7.73 21.01
N PHE A 431 -11.66 8.67 20.63
CA PHE A 431 -11.29 9.77 19.73
C PHE A 431 -10.25 10.72 20.34
N THR A 432 -10.28 10.93 21.66
CA THR A 432 -9.20 11.65 22.36
C THR A 432 -7.86 10.90 22.22
N ALA A 433 -7.88 9.58 22.38
CA ALA A 433 -6.67 8.75 22.24
C ALA A 433 -6.17 8.69 20.78
N LEU A 434 -7.09 8.71 19.80
CA LEU A 434 -6.75 8.75 18.37
C LEU A 434 -6.07 10.09 18.00
N HIS A 435 -6.60 11.21 18.47
CA HIS A 435 -5.93 12.51 18.32
C HIS A 435 -4.53 12.48 18.98
N ASP A 436 -4.42 11.91 20.19
CA ASP A 436 -3.13 11.78 20.87
C ASP A 436 -2.11 10.95 20.08
N LEU A 437 -2.53 9.93 19.34
CA LEU A 437 -1.65 9.18 18.44
C LEU A 437 -1.05 10.07 17.35
N ALA A 438 -1.88 10.89 16.70
CA ALA A 438 -1.44 11.83 15.67
C ALA A 438 -0.56 12.97 16.23
N GLU A 439 -0.87 13.46 17.43
CA GLU A 439 -0.17 14.59 18.05
C GLU A 439 1.16 14.18 18.71
N LYS A 440 1.18 13.03 19.40
CA LYS A 440 2.28 12.66 20.32
C LYS A 440 3.06 11.43 19.87
N GLY A 441 2.47 10.60 19.01
CA GLY A 441 3.13 9.42 18.47
C GLY A 441 4.44 9.76 17.76
N ARG A 442 5.40 8.83 17.77
CA ARG A 442 6.71 8.99 17.10
C ARG A 442 7.43 10.32 17.41
N GLY A 443 7.33 10.81 18.65
CA GLY A 443 7.98 12.05 19.09
C GLY A 443 7.36 13.33 18.52
N GLY A 444 6.07 13.28 18.14
CA GLY A 444 5.35 14.41 17.54
C GLY A 444 5.16 14.31 16.02
N LEU A 445 5.72 13.27 15.38
CA LEU A 445 5.50 12.97 13.97
C LEU A 445 4.14 12.30 13.72
N GLY A 446 3.55 11.70 14.75
CA GLY A 446 2.29 10.97 14.70
C GLY A 446 2.51 9.48 14.43
N THR A 447 1.88 8.62 15.25
CA THR A 447 1.75 7.20 14.94
C THR A 447 0.82 7.08 13.73
N VAL A 448 1.24 6.35 12.70
CA VAL A 448 0.45 6.20 11.48
C VAL A 448 -0.62 5.14 11.71
N VAL A 449 -1.89 5.52 11.64
CA VAL A 449 -3.01 4.59 11.86
C VAL A 449 -3.62 4.19 10.52
N VAL A 450 -3.70 2.89 10.26
CA VAL A 450 -4.25 2.30 9.03
C VAL A 450 -5.45 1.44 9.39
N GLN A 451 -6.57 1.62 8.70
CA GLN A 451 -7.82 0.91 8.96
C GLN A 451 -8.46 0.39 7.67
N SER A 452 -9.09 -0.78 7.76
CA SER A 452 -9.86 -1.36 6.66
C SER A 452 -11.15 -0.56 6.38
N ALA A 453 -11.52 -0.42 5.11
CA ALA A 453 -12.75 0.29 4.71
C ALA A 453 -14.04 -0.45 5.10
N GLY A 454 -13.99 -1.78 5.29
CA GLY A 454 -15.15 -2.60 5.63
C GLY A 454 -15.58 -3.52 4.49
N ASN A 455 -16.41 -4.52 4.82
CA ASN A 455 -16.79 -5.61 3.91
C ASN A 455 -18.31 -5.66 3.67
N SER A 456 -19.01 -4.52 3.79
CA SER A 456 -20.48 -4.46 3.85
C SER A 456 -21.11 -3.64 2.72
N PHE A 457 -20.40 -3.47 1.60
CA PHE A 457 -20.91 -2.73 0.43
C PHE A 457 -22.29 -3.20 -0.03
N SER A 458 -22.49 -4.52 -0.14
CA SER A 458 -23.78 -5.11 -0.57
C SER A 458 -24.95 -4.79 0.37
N TYR A 459 -24.66 -4.35 1.60
CA TYR A 459 -25.65 -3.92 2.60
C TYR A 459 -25.89 -2.41 2.60
N GLY A 460 -25.30 -1.65 1.67
CA GLY A 460 -25.41 -0.19 1.61
C GLY A 460 -24.54 0.50 2.66
N ASP A 461 -23.38 -0.08 2.97
CA ASP A 461 -22.39 0.52 3.85
C ASP A 461 -21.53 1.54 3.12
N ASP A 462 -21.07 2.53 3.87
CA ASP A 462 -20.18 3.59 3.41
C ASP A 462 -19.25 3.95 4.58
N THR A 463 -17.97 4.17 4.29
CA THR A 463 -16.96 4.59 5.27
C THR A 463 -17.36 5.86 6.04
N ASN A 464 -18.17 6.73 5.43
CA ASN A 464 -18.75 7.91 6.06
C ASN A 464 -19.94 7.64 6.97
N LEU A 465 -20.30 6.38 7.22
CA LEU A 465 -21.23 6.00 8.28
C LEU A 465 -20.50 5.68 9.60
N HIS A 466 -19.16 5.73 9.60
CA HIS A 466 -18.31 5.34 10.73
C HIS A 466 -17.23 6.38 11.03
N ASN A 467 -17.22 6.96 12.25
CA ASN A 467 -16.28 8.01 12.60
C ASN A 467 -14.84 7.56 12.83
N PHE A 468 -14.58 6.26 13.04
CA PHE A 468 -13.21 5.76 12.98
C PHE A 468 -12.70 5.69 11.53
N GLN A 469 -13.50 5.16 10.61
CA GLN A 469 -13.08 5.01 9.21
C GLN A 469 -13.00 6.36 8.47
N ASN A 470 -13.86 7.32 8.81
CA ASN A 470 -13.78 8.66 8.22
C ASN A 470 -12.91 9.63 9.02
N SER A 471 -12.14 9.16 10.01
CA SER A 471 -11.29 10.06 10.79
C SER A 471 -10.13 10.59 9.96
N ARG A 472 -9.91 11.91 9.96
CA ARG A 472 -8.73 12.55 9.36
C ARG A 472 -7.36 12.01 9.85
N TYR A 473 -7.33 11.34 11.00
CA TYR A 473 -6.11 10.73 11.57
C TYR A 473 -5.84 9.31 11.08
N ILE A 474 -6.74 8.75 10.27
CA ILE A 474 -6.70 7.35 9.83
C ILE A 474 -6.54 7.29 8.31
N ILE A 475 -5.73 6.34 7.86
CA ILE A 475 -5.64 5.91 6.46
C ILE A 475 -6.65 4.79 6.27
N THR A 476 -7.75 5.07 5.58
CA THR A 476 -8.79 4.08 5.28
C THR A 476 -8.54 3.44 3.94
N VAL A 477 -8.53 2.11 3.93
CA VAL A 477 -8.05 1.29 2.81
C VAL A 477 -9.16 0.42 2.22
N GLY A 478 -9.51 0.67 0.95
CA GLY A 478 -10.41 -0.17 0.17
C GLY A 478 -9.73 -1.44 -0.35
N ALA A 479 -10.50 -2.44 -0.78
CA ALA A 479 -9.99 -3.71 -1.32
C ALA A 479 -10.15 -3.81 -2.83
N SER A 480 -9.14 -4.39 -3.47
CA SER A 480 -9.20 -4.83 -4.87
C SER A 480 -9.04 -6.35 -5.02
N ASP A 481 -9.62 -6.88 -6.09
CA ASP A 481 -9.45 -8.27 -6.51
C ASP A 481 -8.11 -8.48 -7.25
N TYR A 482 -7.91 -9.72 -7.74
CA TYR A 482 -6.73 -10.12 -8.49
C TYR A 482 -6.48 -9.28 -9.75
N PHE A 483 -7.56 -8.83 -10.42
CA PHE A 483 -7.48 -8.05 -11.66
C PHE A 483 -7.32 -6.56 -11.40
N GLY A 484 -7.26 -6.14 -10.13
CA GLY A 484 -7.15 -4.74 -9.75
C GLY A 484 -8.48 -3.97 -9.81
N LEU A 485 -9.61 -4.67 -9.94
CA LEU A 485 -10.95 -4.09 -9.80
C LEU A 485 -11.33 -3.99 -8.32
N SER A 486 -12.22 -3.07 -7.96
CA SER A 486 -12.73 -3.04 -6.58
C SER A 486 -13.43 -4.37 -6.24
N SER A 487 -13.04 -5.00 -5.13
CA SER A 487 -13.68 -6.23 -4.66
C SER A 487 -15.16 -5.97 -4.34
N GLU A 488 -16.05 -6.90 -4.68
CA GLU A 488 -17.50 -6.72 -4.53
C GLU A 488 -17.96 -6.48 -3.08
N PHE A 489 -17.19 -6.93 -2.09
CA PHE A 489 -17.48 -6.71 -0.67
C PHE A 489 -16.98 -5.35 -0.16
N SER A 490 -16.03 -4.70 -0.83
CA SER A 490 -15.31 -3.53 -0.31
C SER A 490 -16.26 -2.36 -0.09
N THR A 491 -16.48 -1.99 1.17
CA THR A 491 -17.24 -0.79 1.54
C THR A 491 -16.63 0.44 0.87
N THR A 492 -17.47 1.32 0.34
CA THR A 492 -17.08 2.49 -0.46
C THR A 492 -17.11 3.78 0.36
N GLY A 493 -16.62 4.89 -0.19
CA GLY A 493 -16.92 6.22 0.34
C GLY A 493 -15.79 7.23 0.18
N ALA A 494 -16.14 8.51 0.25
CA ALA A 494 -15.23 9.63 0.01
C ALA A 494 -14.03 9.74 0.97
N SER A 495 -14.02 8.97 2.08
CA SER A 495 -12.93 8.97 3.08
C SER A 495 -11.82 7.95 2.80
N ILE A 496 -12.01 7.04 1.83
CA ILE A 496 -10.99 6.08 1.40
C ILE A 496 -9.82 6.83 0.76
N LEU A 497 -8.62 6.66 1.30
CA LEU A 497 -7.42 7.32 0.76
C LEU A 497 -6.86 6.56 -0.44
N VAL A 498 -6.72 5.24 -0.29
CA VAL A 498 -6.11 4.33 -1.26
C VAL A 498 -6.78 2.95 -1.17
N SER A 499 -6.59 2.11 -2.18
CA SER A 499 -6.93 0.68 -2.12
C SER A 499 -5.69 -0.21 -2.13
N ALA A 500 -5.85 -1.45 -1.69
CA ALA A 500 -4.85 -2.50 -1.80
C ALA A 500 -5.53 -3.85 -2.06
N PRO A 501 -4.80 -4.87 -2.52
CA PRO A 501 -5.34 -6.22 -2.67
C PRO A 501 -6.06 -6.72 -1.41
N GLY A 502 -7.31 -7.15 -1.57
CA GLY A 502 -8.10 -7.79 -0.52
C GLY A 502 -8.75 -9.10 -0.96
N GLY A 503 -8.56 -9.51 -2.22
CA GLY A 503 -9.06 -10.77 -2.77
C GLY A 503 -10.39 -10.65 -3.52
N ALA A 504 -10.78 -11.72 -4.22
CA ALA A 504 -11.96 -11.76 -5.09
C ALA A 504 -13.22 -12.34 -4.41
N GLY A 505 -13.10 -12.91 -3.21
CA GLY A 505 -14.23 -13.48 -2.46
C GLY A 505 -14.56 -14.95 -2.78
N TYR A 506 -13.67 -15.66 -3.46
CA TYR A 506 -13.88 -17.06 -3.88
C TYR A 506 -13.12 -18.09 -3.03
N GLY A 507 -12.26 -17.65 -2.11
CA GLY A 507 -11.49 -18.53 -1.21
C GLY A 507 -10.42 -19.36 -1.92
N ASP A 508 -9.93 -18.92 -3.07
CA ASP A 508 -9.03 -19.66 -3.96
C ASP A 508 -7.76 -18.86 -4.30
N TYR A 509 -7.11 -19.16 -5.43
CA TYR A 509 -5.89 -18.48 -5.85
C TYR A 509 -6.08 -16.99 -6.19
N ALA A 510 -7.32 -16.51 -6.35
CA ALA A 510 -7.65 -15.09 -6.47
C ALA A 510 -7.82 -14.38 -5.11
N SER A 511 -7.87 -15.14 -4.01
CA SER A 511 -7.91 -14.63 -2.64
C SER A 511 -6.51 -14.35 -2.08
N ILE A 512 -6.42 -13.78 -0.89
CA ILE A 512 -5.16 -13.46 -0.24
C ILE A 512 -4.63 -14.68 0.53
N LEU A 513 -3.45 -15.17 0.13
CA LEU A 513 -2.71 -16.15 0.93
C LEU A 513 -2.16 -15.49 2.21
N THR A 514 -2.48 -16.09 3.35
CA THR A 514 -1.99 -15.65 4.66
C THR A 514 -1.72 -16.83 5.61
N LEU A 515 -1.11 -16.52 6.77
CA LEU A 515 -0.90 -17.49 7.85
C LEU A 515 -2.21 -17.79 8.56
N ASP A 516 -2.41 -19.04 8.95
CA ASP A 516 -3.41 -19.47 9.92
C ASP A 516 -2.73 -19.87 11.24
N ARG A 517 -3.50 -20.03 12.31
CA ARG A 517 -2.94 -20.57 13.56
C ARG A 517 -2.52 -22.03 13.37
N LYS A 518 -1.52 -22.43 14.15
CA LYS A 518 -0.81 -23.69 13.92
C LYS A 518 -1.69 -24.93 13.93
N GLY A 519 -1.61 -25.74 12.89
CA GLY A 519 -2.24 -27.05 12.78
C GLY A 519 -3.76 -26.96 12.76
N GLY A 520 -4.43 -27.69 13.65
CA GLY A 520 -5.90 -27.65 13.76
C GLY A 520 -6.42 -26.59 14.73
N ALA A 521 -5.61 -25.59 15.07
CA ALA A 521 -6.01 -24.50 15.96
C ALA A 521 -6.58 -23.27 15.23
N GLY A 522 -6.40 -23.22 13.91
CA GLY A 522 -6.93 -22.18 13.04
C GLY A 522 -8.27 -22.54 12.40
N ASP A 523 -8.64 -21.79 11.37
CA ASP A 523 -9.87 -22.00 10.60
C ASP A 523 -9.80 -23.28 9.76
N ILE A 524 -8.60 -23.68 9.34
CA ILE A 524 -8.36 -24.93 8.63
C ILE A 524 -7.30 -25.80 9.32
N ASN A 525 -7.20 -27.06 8.92
CA ASN A 525 -6.09 -27.92 9.34
C ASN A 525 -4.84 -27.58 8.52
N GLY A 526 -4.03 -26.65 9.02
CA GLY A 526 -2.82 -26.17 8.37
C GLY A 526 -2.37 -24.84 8.95
N ASP A 527 -1.21 -24.35 8.49
CA ASP A 527 -0.63 -23.10 8.99
C ASP A 527 -0.87 -21.93 8.01
N TYR A 528 -1.62 -22.15 6.92
CA TYR A 528 -1.87 -21.16 5.85
C TYR A 528 -3.28 -21.31 5.31
N LEU A 529 -3.94 -20.20 4.98
CA LEU A 529 -5.23 -20.20 4.29
C LEU A 529 -5.30 -19.12 3.21
N PHE A 530 -6.27 -19.28 2.31
CA PHE A 530 -6.73 -18.22 1.43
C PHE A 530 -7.94 -17.53 2.07
N ALA A 531 -7.88 -16.20 2.14
CA ALA A 531 -8.92 -15.40 2.77
C ALA A 531 -9.17 -14.09 2.02
N ASP A 532 -10.35 -13.51 2.22
CA ASP A 532 -10.80 -12.31 1.53
C ASP A 532 -11.30 -11.25 2.53
N GLY A 533 -11.13 -9.99 2.16
CA GLY A 533 -11.61 -8.85 2.94
C GLY A 533 -10.69 -7.64 2.89
N THR A 534 -11.26 -6.46 3.15
CA THR A 534 -10.50 -5.22 3.42
C THR A 534 -9.56 -5.36 4.62
N SER A 535 -9.81 -6.35 5.48
CA SER A 535 -8.91 -6.78 6.56
C SER A 535 -7.53 -7.24 6.10
N PHE A 536 -7.37 -7.60 4.82
CA PHE A 536 -6.09 -7.95 4.20
C PHE A 536 -5.47 -6.81 3.38
N ALA A 537 -6.30 -5.87 2.92
CA ALA A 537 -5.82 -4.65 2.26
C ALA A 537 -5.11 -3.71 3.25
N ALA A 538 -5.69 -3.49 4.44
CA ALA A 538 -5.10 -2.64 5.49
C ALA A 538 -3.69 -3.09 5.95
N PRO A 539 -3.40 -4.39 6.21
CA PRO A 539 -2.06 -4.84 6.57
C PRO A 539 -1.03 -4.69 5.45
N ILE A 540 -1.43 -4.85 4.18
CA ILE A 540 -0.52 -4.55 3.05
C ILE A 540 -0.06 -3.10 3.12
N VAL A 541 -0.99 -2.15 3.26
CA VAL A 541 -0.66 -0.72 3.39
C VAL A 541 0.16 -0.46 4.66
N SER A 542 -0.12 -1.15 5.76
CA SER A 542 0.66 -1.02 7.00
C SER A 542 2.12 -1.46 6.82
N GLY A 543 2.36 -2.52 6.04
CA GLY A 543 3.71 -2.96 5.66
C GLY A 543 4.42 -1.95 4.75
N ILE A 544 3.72 -1.42 3.74
CA ILE A 544 4.27 -0.38 2.84
C ILE A 544 4.65 0.87 3.63
N VAL A 545 3.80 1.33 4.55
CA VAL A 545 4.10 2.45 5.46
C VAL A 545 5.34 2.15 6.30
N ALA A 546 5.51 0.92 6.79
CA ALA A 546 6.72 0.57 7.53
C ALA A 546 7.98 0.65 6.66
N MET A 547 7.92 0.26 5.38
CA MET A 547 9.03 0.46 4.45
C MET A 547 9.32 1.94 4.18
N MET A 548 8.29 2.79 4.04
CA MET A 548 8.45 4.25 3.91
C MET A 548 9.14 4.86 5.15
N LEU A 549 8.77 4.41 6.35
CA LEU A 549 9.34 4.90 7.61
C LEU A 549 10.77 4.37 7.87
N GLU A 550 11.16 3.24 7.29
CA GLU A 550 12.55 2.76 7.32
C GLU A 550 13.47 3.70 6.55
N VAL A 551 13.09 4.06 5.31
CA VAL A 551 13.92 4.94 4.47
C VAL A 551 13.87 6.40 4.93
N ASN A 552 12.75 6.83 5.50
CA ASN A 552 12.59 8.18 6.02
C ASN A 552 11.85 8.19 7.37
N PRO A 553 12.57 8.07 8.50
CA PRO A 553 11.98 8.06 9.83
C PRO A 553 11.46 9.44 10.26
N HIS A 554 11.67 10.49 9.46
CA HIS A 554 11.25 11.86 9.76
C HIS A 554 9.89 12.23 9.18
N LEU A 555 9.28 11.37 8.36
CA LEU A 555 7.93 11.60 7.83
C LEU A 555 6.93 11.77 8.98
N GLY A 556 6.15 12.85 8.92
CA GLY A 556 4.95 13.01 9.72
C GLY A 556 3.80 12.18 9.14
N TYR A 557 2.76 11.91 9.93
CA TYR A 557 1.65 11.05 9.51
C TYR A 557 0.91 11.62 8.28
N ARG A 558 0.87 12.96 8.12
CA ARG A 558 0.28 13.62 6.94
C ARG A 558 1.17 13.50 5.70
N ASP A 559 2.49 13.48 5.86
CA ASP A 559 3.41 13.19 4.74
C ASP A 559 3.16 11.79 4.19
N VAL A 560 3.00 10.80 5.07
CA VAL A 560 2.69 9.42 4.69
C VAL A 560 1.39 9.34 3.90
N GLN A 561 0.33 10.01 4.35
CA GLN A 561 -0.94 10.09 3.62
C GLN A 561 -0.75 10.71 2.23
N GLN A 562 -0.01 11.82 2.14
CA GLN A 562 0.23 12.50 0.87
C GLN A 562 1.04 11.63 -0.11
N ILE A 563 2.12 10.97 0.37
CA ILE A 563 2.93 10.09 -0.47
C ILE A 563 2.07 8.95 -1.02
N LEU A 564 1.30 8.27 -0.17
CA LEU A 564 0.41 7.18 -0.60
C LEU A 564 -0.58 7.65 -1.67
N ALA A 565 -1.22 8.82 -1.48
CA ALA A 565 -2.13 9.40 -2.47
C ALA A 565 -1.43 9.74 -3.80
N TYR A 566 -0.20 10.26 -3.74
CA TYR A 566 0.55 10.70 -4.92
C TYR A 566 1.17 9.54 -5.69
N THR A 567 1.39 8.39 -5.06
CA THR A 567 1.97 7.21 -5.71
C THR A 567 0.95 6.14 -6.02
N ALA A 568 -0.28 6.27 -5.55
CA ALA A 568 -1.39 5.42 -5.95
C ALA A 568 -1.64 5.53 -7.46
N HIS A 569 -2.10 4.44 -8.06
CA HIS A 569 -2.35 4.38 -9.50
C HIS A 569 -3.72 3.78 -9.80
N GLN A 570 -4.30 4.17 -10.93
CA GLN A 570 -5.57 3.64 -11.39
C GLN A 570 -5.42 2.20 -11.92
N THR A 571 -6.13 1.25 -11.30
CA THR A 571 -6.27 -0.13 -11.80
C THR A 571 -7.68 -0.51 -12.18
N ASP A 572 -8.69 0.10 -11.56
CA ASP A 572 -10.09 -0.18 -11.89
C ASP A 572 -10.53 0.63 -13.11
N TYR A 573 -10.59 -0.04 -14.27
CA TYR A 573 -11.13 0.51 -15.51
C TYR A 573 -12.57 0.04 -15.80
N GLY A 574 -13.14 -0.82 -14.94
CA GLY A 574 -14.45 -1.45 -15.15
C GLY A 574 -15.60 -0.76 -14.40
N LEU A 575 -15.32 -0.15 -13.24
CA LEU A 575 -16.32 0.42 -12.34
C LEU A 575 -16.25 1.95 -12.29
N GLY A 576 -17.05 2.60 -13.14
CA GLY A 576 -17.33 4.04 -13.07
C GLY A 576 -16.33 4.96 -13.77
N ASP A 577 -16.68 6.25 -13.85
CA ASP A 577 -15.84 7.28 -14.46
C ASP A 577 -14.81 7.78 -13.43
N TRP A 578 -13.55 7.90 -13.87
CA TRP A 578 -12.51 8.57 -13.12
C TRP A 578 -12.47 10.05 -13.47
N SER A 579 -12.36 10.89 -12.43
CA SER A 579 -12.22 12.34 -12.58
C SER A 579 -10.91 12.82 -11.97
N SER A 580 -10.46 14.01 -12.35
CA SER A 580 -9.34 14.68 -11.70
C SER A 580 -9.86 15.79 -10.79
N ASN A 581 -9.28 15.90 -9.60
CA ASN A 581 -9.58 17.01 -8.70
C ASN A 581 -8.84 18.31 -9.12
N GLY A 582 -8.96 19.36 -8.32
CA GLY A 582 -8.40 20.68 -8.59
C GLY A 582 -6.93 20.89 -8.21
N ALA A 583 -6.20 19.85 -7.79
CA ALA A 583 -4.77 19.96 -7.48
C ALA A 583 -3.95 20.28 -8.75
N THR A 584 -2.70 20.72 -8.57
CA THR A 584 -1.84 21.16 -9.69
C THR A 584 -0.42 20.62 -9.62
N ASP A 585 -0.11 19.78 -8.65
CA ASP A 585 1.24 19.34 -8.29
C ASP A 585 1.47 17.83 -8.49
N TRP A 586 0.53 17.13 -9.13
CA TRP A 586 0.64 15.70 -9.44
C TRP A 586 0.52 15.43 -10.94
N ASN A 587 1.56 14.86 -11.55
CA ASN A 587 1.61 14.58 -13.00
C ASN A 587 1.19 15.79 -13.87
N GLY A 588 1.56 17.00 -13.44
CA GLY A 588 1.21 18.26 -14.10
C GLY A 588 -0.25 18.70 -13.97
N GLY A 589 -1.05 18.10 -13.08
CA GLY A 589 -2.45 18.43 -12.85
C GLY A 589 -3.01 17.88 -11.53
N GLY A 590 -4.31 17.58 -11.52
CA GLY A 590 -5.02 17.06 -10.35
C GLY A 590 -4.89 15.55 -10.19
N LEU A 591 -5.02 15.09 -8.95
CA LEU A 591 -5.08 13.67 -8.58
C LEU A 591 -6.34 13.05 -9.17
N ARG A 592 -6.24 11.78 -9.61
CA ARG A 592 -7.38 11.03 -10.13
C ARG A 592 -8.09 10.27 -9.02
N TYR A 593 -9.41 10.21 -9.09
CA TYR A 593 -10.22 9.44 -8.15
C TYR A 593 -11.45 8.83 -8.84
N ASN A 594 -11.98 7.75 -8.26
CA ASN A 594 -13.24 7.14 -8.71
C ASN A 594 -14.41 8.06 -8.36
N SER A 595 -14.99 8.73 -9.36
CA SER A 595 -15.97 9.81 -9.15
C SER A 595 -17.42 9.35 -9.01
N VAL A 596 -17.67 8.04 -9.14
CA VAL A 596 -19.04 7.48 -9.12
C VAL A 596 -19.28 6.67 -7.86
N ILE A 597 -18.47 5.64 -7.63
CA ILE A 597 -18.66 4.68 -6.54
C ILE A 597 -17.75 5.03 -5.36
N GLN A 598 -16.64 5.77 -5.59
CA GLN A 598 -15.68 6.15 -4.55
C GLN A 598 -15.11 4.93 -3.80
N ALA A 599 -14.84 3.83 -4.52
CA ALA A 599 -14.41 2.56 -3.94
C ALA A 599 -12.89 2.47 -3.69
N SER A 600 -12.10 3.23 -4.44
CA SER A 600 -10.63 3.03 -4.53
C SER A 600 -9.79 4.20 -4.01
N GLY A 601 -10.42 5.25 -3.48
CA GLY A 601 -9.72 6.50 -3.15
C GLY A 601 -8.99 7.08 -4.37
N PHE A 602 -7.70 7.39 -4.20
CA PHE A 602 -6.80 7.81 -5.28
C PHE A 602 -6.25 6.66 -6.14
N GLY A 603 -6.57 5.42 -5.81
CA GLY A 603 -6.15 4.22 -6.53
C GLY A 603 -5.40 3.21 -5.67
N MET A 604 -4.87 2.19 -6.32
CA MET A 604 -4.16 1.12 -5.66
C MET A 604 -2.76 1.55 -5.26
N VAL A 605 -2.34 1.17 -4.05
CA VAL A 605 -1.00 1.46 -3.54
C VAL A 605 0.09 0.83 -4.38
N ASP A 606 1.23 1.52 -4.40
CA ASP A 606 2.42 1.11 -5.10
C ASP A 606 3.63 1.24 -4.16
N ALA A 607 4.11 0.11 -3.65
CA ALA A 607 5.14 0.05 -2.63
C ALA A 607 6.45 0.67 -3.13
N LEU A 608 6.86 0.35 -4.36
CA LEU A 608 8.11 0.86 -4.92
C LEU A 608 8.07 2.37 -5.11
N ALA A 609 7.00 2.90 -5.70
CA ALA A 609 6.85 4.34 -5.90
C ALA A 609 6.76 5.09 -4.57
N ALA A 610 6.01 4.55 -3.60
CA ALA A 610 5.87 5.14 -2.27
C ALA A 610 7.20 5.21 -1.51
N VAL A 611 7.98 4.12 -1.52
CA VAL A 611 9.29 4.06 -0.85
C VAL A 611 10.30 5.00 -1.51
N ARG A 612 10.39 5.04 -2.85
CA ARG A 612 11.29 5.97 -3.54
C ARG A 612 10.91 7.43 -3.33
N LEU A 613 9.61 7.75 -3.36
CA LEU A 613 9.16 9.11 -3.07
C LEU A 613 9.43 9.50 -1.61
N ALA A 614 9.34 8.56 -0.67
CA ALA A 614 9.72 8.76 0.73
C ALA A 614 11.23 9.05 0.90
N GLU A 615 12.11 8.39 0.15
CA GLU A 615 13.55 8.68 0.10
C GLU A 615 13.82 10.13 -0.35
N ALA A 616 13.09 10.60 -1.36
CA ALA A 616 13.19 11.96 -1.89
C ALA A 616 12.39 13.01 -1.10
N TRP A 617 11.72 12.64 0.00
CA TRP A 617 10.85 13.54 0.75
C TRP A 617 11.63 14.41 1.74
N THR A 618 12.06 15.57 1.25
CA THR A 618 12.92 16.52 2.01
C THR A 618 12.14 17.68 2.64
N THR A 619 10.81 17.69 2.53
CA THR A 619 9.99 18.78 3.06
C THR A 619 9.92 18.75 4.60
N THR A 620 9.54 19.87 5.21
CA THR A 620 9.32 19.90 6.67
C THR A 620 8.20 18.92 7.01
N PRO A 621 8.39 18.02 8.00
CA PRO A 621 7.39 17.01 8.33
C PRO A 621 6.01 17.62 8.63
N GLN A 622 4.97 17.10 8.00
CA GLN A 622 3.58 17.52 8.19
C GLN A 622 2.95 16.73 9.35
N THR A 623 2.57 17.44 10.41
CA THR A 623 2.13 16.88 11.70
C THR A 623 0.93 17.67 12.23
N VAL A 624 0.38 17.29 13.39
CA VAL A 624 -0.67 18.09 14.05
C VAL A 624 -0.16 19.50 14.40
N ALA A 625 1.13 19.64 14.74
CA ALA A 625 1.70 20.91 15.20
C ALA A 625 1.74 22.01 14.14
N ASN A 626 1.66 21.66 12.85
CA ASN A 626 1.67 22.60 11.74
C ASN A 626 0.43 22.47 10.82
N THR A 627 -0.62 21.81 11.30
CA THR A 627 -1.92 21.79 10.62
C THR A 627 -2.53 23.20 10.59
N VAL A 628 -3.13 23.54 9.45
CA VAL A 628 -3.94 24.75 9.25
C VAL A 628 -5.38 24.32 9.02
N GLU A 629 -6.30 25.01 9.70
CA GLU A 629 -7.74 24.79 9.59
C GLU A 629 -8.45 26.04 9.07
N ALA A 630 -9.43 25.85 8.19
CA ALA A 630 -10.36 26.89 7.77
C ALA A 630 -11.80 26.42 7.97
N THR A 631 -12.51 27.11 8.86
CA THR A 631 -13.86 26.70 9.29
C THR A 631 -14.94 27.66 8.82
N GLY A 632 -16.13 27.12 8.60
CA GLY A 632 -17.35 27.88 8.35
C GLY A 632 -18.58 27.14 8.84
N SER A 633 -19.68 27.86 9.04
CA SER A 633 -20.96 27.24 9.42
C SER A 633 -22.13 28.01 8.85
N GLN A 634 -23.23 27.29 8.59
CA GLN A 634 -24.46 27.86 8.08
C GLN A 634 -25.67 27.25 8.75
N THR A 635 -26.56 28.13 9.22
CA THR A 635 -27.92 27.76 9.59
C THR A 635 -28.81 27.85 8.36
N VAL A 636 -29.46 26.74 8.00
CA VAL A 636 -30.28 26.60 6.80
C VAL A 636 -31.77 26.68 7.14
N ASN A 637 -32.25 25.83 8.06
CA ASN A 637 -33.63 25.74 8.53
C ASN A 637 -34.68 25.73 7.41
N LYS A 638 -34.50 24.86 6.43
CA LYS A 638 -35.42 24.73 5.28
C LYS A 638 -35.82 23.28 5.07
N ALA A 639 -37.06 23.10 4.61
CA ALA A 639 -37.57 21.79 4.23
C ALA A 639 -36.73 21.20 3.09
N ILE A 640 -36.44 19.91 3.18
CA ILE A 640 -35.85 19.14 2.10
C ILE A 640 -36.97 18.84 1.10
N PRO A 641 -36.82 19.17 -0.19
CA PRO A 641 -37.82 18.81 -1.20
C PRO A 641 -37.94 17.29 -1.35
N ASP A 642 -39.15 16.77 -1.15
CA ASP A 642 -39.53 15.34 -1.29
C ASP A 642 -39.47 14.89 -2.76
N GLN A 643 -38.83 13.75 -3.01
CA GLN A 643 -38.61 13.15 -4.34
C GLN A 643 -38.01 14.12 -5.39
N ASP A 644 -37.05 14.96 -5.01
CA ASP A 644 -36.41 15.92 -5.91
C ASP A 644 -34.91 15.67 -6.04
N GLN A 645 -34.49 15.23 -7.24
CA GLN A 645 -33.08 15.02 -7.56
C GLN A 645 -32.22 16.29 -7.49
N LYS A 646 -32.82 17.50 -7.49
CA LYS A 646 -32.08 18.74 -7.25
C LYS A 646 -31.77 18.97 -5.78
N GLY A 647 -32.61 18.44 -4.89
CA GLY A 647 -32.51 18.65 -3.45
C GLY A 647 -32.51 20.12 -3.03
N ILE A 648 -31.95 20.37 -1.85
CA ILE A 648 -31.70 21.68 -1.29
C ILE A 648 -30.20 21.95 -1.17
N THR A 649 -29.76 23.15 -1.53
CA THR A 649 -28.36 23.56 -1.45
C THR A 649 -28.13 24.62 -0.37
N SER A 650 -26.92 24.59 0.21
CA SER A 650 -26.40 25.61 1.13
C SER A 650 -24.91 25.81 0.87
N THR A 651 -24.43 27.05 0.96
CA THR A 651 -23.05 27.40 0.59
C THR A 651 -22.33 28.10 1.74
N ILE A 652 -21.09 27.68 1.99
CA ILE A 652 -20.12 28.34 2.86
C ILE A 652 -19.01 28.93 1.97
N HIS A 653 -18.73 30.22 2.15
CA HIS A 653 -17.59 30.87 1.48
C HIS A 653 -16.38 30.83 2.40
N ILE A 654 -15.24 30.33 1.90
CA ILE A 654 -13.96 30.33 2.61
C ILE A 654 -13.03 31.36 1.96
N ASP A 655 -12.59 32.35 2.73
CA ASP A 655 -11.62 33.37 2.28
C ASP A 655 -10.16 32.97 2.57
N SER A 656 -9.95 32.05 3.52
CA SER A 656 -8.62 31.65 3.97
C SER A 656 -7.85 30.96 2.85
N ALA A 657 -6.62 31.43 2.60
CA ALA A 657 -5.70 30.76 1.69
C ALA A 657 -4.99 29.61 2.42
N MET A 658 -5.18 28.40 1.92
CA MET A 658 -4.48 27.17 2.33
C MET A 658 -4.63 26.12 1.23
N THR A 659 -3.80 25.09 1.28
CA THR A 659 -3.94 23.88 0.47
C THR A 659 -4.67 22.84 1.29
N VAL A 660 -5.79 22.34 0.77
CA VAL A 660 -6.66 21.34 1.39
C VAL A 660 -5.99 19.98 1.32
N GLU A 661 -6.10 19.21 2.39
CA GLU A 661 -5.79 17.78 2.46
C GLU A 661 -7.07 17.00 2.72
N ARG A 662 -7.95 17.50 3.59
CA ARG A 662 -9.25 16.89 3.93
C ARG A 662 -10.33 17.93 4.21
N ALA A 663 -11.58 17.48 4.20
CA ALA A 663 -12.74 18.29 4.55
C ALA A 663 -13.70 17.53 5.47
N ASP A 664 -13.79 17.97 6.73
CA ASP A 664 -14.79 17.48 7.68
C ASP A 664 -16.09 18.27 7.53
N VAL A 665 -17.22 17.56 7.36
CA VAL A 665 -18.54 18.14 7.16
C VAL A 665 -19.51 17.64 8.23
N THR A 666 -19.80 18.48 9.21
CA THR A 666 -20.80 18.17 10.24
C THR A 666 -22.17 18.63 9.78
N VAL A 667 -23.15 17.73 9.78
CA VAL A 667 -24.55 18.05 9.41
C VAL A 667 -25.50 17.86 10.57
N ASN A 668 -26.61 18.60 10.53
CA ASN A 668 -27.77 18.39 11.37
C ASN A 668 -29.02 18.38 10.49
N ILE A 669 -29.62 17.20 10.31
CA ILE A 669 -30.77 16.96 9.45
C ILE A 669 -31.85 16.27 10.27
N THR A 670 -33.05 16.84 10.29
CA THR A 670 -34.23 16.16 10.85
C THR A 670 -34.94 15.42 9.73
N HIS A 671 -35.05 14.09 9.80
CA HIS A 671 -35.74 13.28 8.79
C HIS A 671 -36.24 11.98 9.45
N PRO A 672 -37.49 11.54 9.19
CA PRO A 672 -38.01 10.32 9.82
C PRO A 672 -37.45 9.02 9.23
N PHE A 673 -36.78 9.08 8.08
CA PHE A 673 -36.23 7.92 7.38
C PHE A 673 -34.94 8.29 6.63
N ILE A 674 -33.76 8.07 7.21
CA ILE A 674 -32.51 8.54 6.58
C ILE A 674 -32.11 7.75 5.33
N GLY A 675 -32.65 6.54 5.11
CA GLY A 675 -32.40 5.75 3.90
C GLY A 675 -32.87 6.40 2.59
N ASP A 676 -33.63 7.50 2.69
CA ASP A 676 -34.09 8.30 1.54
C ASP A 676 -33.12 9.43 1.17
N LEU A 677 -32.11 9.67 2.00
CA LEU A 677 -31.26 10.85 1.88
C LEU A 677 -29.97 10.58 1.12
N GLU A 678 -29.56 11.59 0.35
CA GLU A 678 -28.22 11.71 -0.21
C GLU A 678 -27.61 13.05 0.23
N VAL A 679 -26.31 13.06 0.54
CA VAL A 679 -25.54 14.26 0.91
C VAL A 679 -24.29 14.35 0.04
N GLU A 680 -24.12 15.50 -0.60
CA GLU A 680 -23.05 15.75 -1.58
C GLU A 680 -22.37 17.08 -1.27
N LEU A 681 -21.04 17.12 -1.30
CA LEU A 681 -20.22 18.33 -1.21
C LEU A 681 -19.61 18.64 -2.58
N LEU A 682 -19.69 19.90 -2.99
CA LEU A 682 -19.04 20.45 -4.17
C LEU A 682 -17.96 21.47 -3.74
N SER A 683 -16.71 21.22 -4.15
CA SER A 683 -15.58 22.11 -3.93
C SER A 683 -15.59 23.32 -4.89
N PRO A 684 -14.87 24.41 -4.56
CA PRO A 684 -14.68 25.53 -5.48
C PRO A 684 -14.03 25.17 -6.82
N ALA A 685 -13.21 24.09 -6.85
CA ALA A 685 -12.57 23.63 -8.07
C ALA A 685 -13.50 22.75 -8.94
N GLY A 686 -14.66 22.35 -8.40
CA GLY A 686 -15.65 21.53 -9.08
C GLY A 686 -15.59 20.04 -8.69
N THR A 687 -14.79 19.67 -7.69
CA THR A 687 -14.70 18.30 -7.19
C THR A 687 -15.95 17.94 -6.40
N VAL A 688 -16.50 16.76 -6.69
CA VAL A 688 -17.74 16.26 -6.09
C VAL A 688 -17.42 15.11 -5.15
N SER A 689 -17.87 15.23 -3.90
CA SER A 689 -17.78 14.20 -2.87
C SER A 689 -19.18 13.77 -2.42
N TYR A 690 -19.56 12.51 -2.67
CA TYR A 690 -20.73 11.89 -2.04
C TYR A 690 -20.38 11.52 -0.59
N LEU A 691 -20.95 12.24 0.36
CA LEU A 691 -20.67 12.05 1.79
C LEU A 691 -21.60 11.02 2.41
N MET A 692 -22.78 10.83 1.85
CA MET A 692 -23.75 9.85 2.30
C MET A 692 -24.66 9.50 1.13
N TYR A 693 -24.82 8.21 0.84
CA TYR A 693 -25.72 7.74 -0.20
C TYR A 693 -26.65 6.68 0.35
N ARG A 694 -27.91 7.05 0.61
CA ARG A 694 -29.00 6.16 1.03
C ARG A 694 -28.56 5.07 2.04
N PRO A 695 -28.19 5.45 3.28
CA PRO A 695 -27.60 4.53 4.25
C PRO A 695 -28.36 3.20 4.38
N SER A 696 -27.62 2.10 4.37
CA SER A 696 -28.13 0.73 4.48
C SER A 696 -29.04 0.26 3.33
N GLN A 697 -29.05 0.97 2.20
CA GLN A 697 -29.77 0.54 1.00
C GLN A 697 -28.98 -0.55 0.28
N GLY A 698 -29.54 -1.76 0.25
CA GLY A 698 -28.84 -2.93 -0.27
C GLY A 698 -29.59 -4.23 0.03
N ALA A 699 -28.84 -5.31 0.25
CA ALA A 699 -29.36 -6.65 0.44
C ALA A 699 -30.29 -6.80 1.67
N LEU A 700 -30.12 -5.98 2.71
CA LEU A 700 -31.02 -5.99 3.88
C LEU A 700 -32.30 -5.18 3.68
N SER A 701 -32.23 -4.10 2.90
CA SER A 701 -33.34 -3.19 2.69
C SER A 701 -33.22 -2.51 1.33
N ALA A 702 -34.20 -2.74 0.45
CA ALA A 702 -34.27 -2.06 -0.84
C ALA A 702 -34.49 -0.54 -0.71
N VAL A 703 -34.94 -0.07 0.45
CA VAL A 703 -35.26 1.34 0.72
C VAL A 703 -34.26 2.03 1.65
N GLY A 704 -33.36 1.26 2.31
CA GLY A 704 -32.37 1.78 3.24
C GLY A 704 -32.81 1.76 4.71
N SER A 705 -32.09 2.53 5.52
CA SER A 705 -32.22 2.61 6.99
C SER A 705 -33.46 3.39 7.43
N SER A 706 -34.16 2.82 8.40
CA SER A 706 -35.32 3.43 9.08
C SER A 706 -34.95 4.37 10.22
N GLN A 707 -33.65 4.60 10.44
CA GLN A 707 -33.16 5.48 11.49
C GLN A 707 -33.64 6.92 11.25
N GLU A 708 -33.93 7.62 12.35
CA GLU A 708 -34.37 9.02 12.31
C GLU A 708 -33.19 9.96 12.52
N ASN A 709 -33.16 11.02 11.72
CA ASN A 709 -32.25 12.16 11.82
C ASN A 709 -30.78 11.81 11.56
N VAL A 710 -30.03 12.83 11.13
CA VAL A 710 -28.57 12.75 10.97
C VAL A 710 -27.95 13.86 11.80
N HIS A 711 -27.11 13.48 12.76
CA HIS A 711 -26.20 14.39 13.44
C HIS A 711 -24.82 13.75 13.48
N PHE A 712 -24.01 14.05 12.46
CA PHE A 712 -22.79 13.32 12.18
C PHE A 712 -21.77 14.19 11.46
N THR A 713 -20.50 13.87 11.61
CA THR A 713 -19.39 14.47 10.86
C THR A 713 -18.92 13.49 9.80
N PHE A 714 -19.05 13.89 8.54
CA PHE A 714 -18.48 13.20 7.38
C PHE A 714 -17.06 13.71 7.08
N ASP A 715 -16.28 12.96 6.31
CA ASP A 715 -14.96 13.34 5.77
C ASP A 715 -14.91 13.09 4.26
N THR A 716 -14.03 13.82 3.59
CA THR A 716 -13.59 13.50 2.23
C THR A 716 -12.12 13.84 2.04
N VAL A 717 -11.41 12.96 1.34
CA VAL A 717 -10.04 13.19 0.87
C VAL A 717 -9.99 13.71 -0.57
N LEU A 718 -11.11 13.71 -1.30
CA LEU A 718 -11.09 13.90 -2.76
C LEU A 718 -10.63 15.29 -3.20
N ASP A 719 -10.73 16.27 -2.31
CA ASP A 719 -10.28 17.66 -2.51
C ASP A 719 -8.79 17.87 -2.16
N TRP A 720 -8.02 16.79 -1.98
CA TRP A 720 -6.59 16.85 -1.63
C TRP A 720 -5.78 17.63 -2.66
N GLY A 721 -4.98 18.60 -2.19
CA GLY A 721 -4.15 19.48 -3.02
C GLY A 721 -4.88 20.70 -3.58
N GLU A 722 -6.20 20.83 -3.37
CA GLU A 722 -6.95 21.99 -3.85
C GLU A 722 -6.70 23.25 -3.02
N LYS A 723 -7.03 24.40 -3.59
CA LYS A 723 -7.08 25.66 -2.85
C LYS A 723 -8.40 25.75 -2.09
N ALA A 724 -8.34 26.08 -0.80
CA ALA A 724 -9.55 26.21 0.02
C ALA A 724 -10.46 27.39 -0.38
N THR A 725 -9.90 28.43 -1.00
CA THR A 725 -10.62 29.69 -1.24
C THR A 725 -11.75 29.54 -2.25
N GLY A 726 -12.96 29.93 -1.86
CA GLY A 726 -14.13 29.95 -2.73
C GLY A 726 -15.41 29.44 -2.07
N ASP A 727 -16.40 29.13 -2.90
CA ASP A 727 -17.72 28.65 -2.47
C ASP A 727 -17.73 27.12 -2.38
N TRP A 728 -17.92 26.62 -1.16
CA TRP A 728 -18.17 25.21 -0.88
C TRP A 728 -19.68 25.00 -0.72
N THR A 729 -20.26 24.10 -1.52
CA THR A 729 -21.72 23.92 -1.57
C THR A 729 -22.11 22.51 -1.16
N LEU A 730 -22.94 22.40 -0.12
CA LEU A 730 -23.56 21.15 0.30
C LEU A 730 -24.95 21.01 -0.32
N THR A 731 -25.24 19.85 -0.89
CA THR A 731 -26.56 19.48 -1.39
C THR A 731 -27.12 18.32 -0.57
N VAL A 732 -28.35 18.46 -0.08
CA VAL A 732 -29.10 17.39 0.59
C VAL A 732 -30.31 17.05 -0.26
N ARG A 733 -30.46 15.78 -0.65
CA ARG A 733 -31.58 15.28 -1.48
C ARG A 733 -32.40 14.29 -0.69
N ASP A 734 -33.71 14.34 -0.88
CA ASP A 734 -34.62 13.25 -0.56
C ASP A 734 -35.07 12.65 -1.90
N VAL A 735 -34.72 11.39 -2.12
CA VAL A 735 -34.91 10.69 -3.39
C VAL A 735 -36.06 9.68 -3.38
N GLN A 736 -36.78 9.56 -2.26
CA GLN A 736 -38.04 8.81 -2.21
C GLN A 736 -39.22 9.74 -1.96
N THR A 737 -40.42 9.17 -1.86
CA THR A 737 -41.65 9.92 -1.64
C THR A 737 -42.26 9.57 -0.29
N GLY A 738 -42.72 10.59 0.43
CA GLY A 738 -43.69 10.45 1.52
C GLY A 738 -43.15 10.73 2.91
N ASP A 739 -41.83 10.73 3.08
CA ASP A 739 -41.13 11.17 4.28
C ASP A 739 -40.65 12.61 4.08
N PHE A 740 -40.70 13.43 5.13
CA PHE A 740 -40.37 14.86 5.01
C PHE A 740 -39.41 15.26 6.12
N GLY A 741 -38.35 15.95 5.74
CA GLY A 741 -37.38 16.48 6.69
C GLY A 741 -36.99 17.93 6.49
N THR A 742 -36.07 18.37 7.34
CA THR A 742 -35.51 19.72 7.38
C THR A 742 -34.00 19.63 7.43
N PHE A 743 -33.35 20.35 6.51
CA PHE A 743 -31.92 20.62 6.62
C PHE A 743 -31.75 21.81 7.57
N THR A 744 -31.25 21.53 8.77
CA THR A 744 -31.23 22.49 9.88
C THR A 744 -30.00 23.37 9.81
N ASP A 745 -28.81 22.77 9.86
CA ASP A 745 -27.54 23.45 9.85
C ASP A 745 -26.41 22.50 9.43
N TRP A 746 -25.27 23.09 9.07
CA TRP A 746 -24.03 22.36 8.81
C TRP A 746 -22.80 23.24 9.07
N SER A 747 -21.66 22.60 9.29
CA SER A 747 -20.34 23.24 9.34
C SER A 747 -19.34 22.49 8.47
N LEU A 748 -18.37 23.25 7.98
CA LEU A 748 -17.23 22.78 7.20
C LEU A 748 -15.96 23.13 7.98
N ASP A 749 -15.07 22.14 8.13
CA ASP A 749 -13.72 22.33 8.61
C ASP A 749 -12.75 21.75 7.57
N LEU A 750 -12.01 22.64 6.91
CA LEU A 750 -10.99 22.27 5.93
C LEU A 750 -9.65 22.14 6.64
N ILE A 751 -8.95 21.05 6.38
CA ILE A 751 -7.69 20.68 7.01
C ILE A 751 -6.60 20.66 5.96
N GLY A 752 -5.43 21.19 6.28
CA GLY A 752 -4.26 21.01 5.43
C GLY A 752 -3.10 21.88 5.85
N LYS A 753 -2.42 22.47 4.87
CA LYS A 753 -1.19 23.23 5.08
C LYS A 753 -1.28 24.67 4.61
N ALA A 754 -0.45 25.51 5.23
CA ALA A 754 -0.30 26.89 4.83
C ALA A 754 0.13 26.98 3.35
N PRO A 755 -0.32 28.03 2.62
CA PRO A 755 0.08 28.21 1.25
C PRO A 755 1.60 28.44 1.17
N SER A 756 2.23 27.86 0.17
CA SER A 756 3.66 27.98 -0.09
C SER A 756 3.87 28.60 -1.48
N ASN A 757 4.99 29.31 -1.66
CA ASN A 757 5.50 29.68 -2.98
C ASN A 757 6.65 28.75 -3.41
N SER A 758 6.80 27.62 -2.73
CA SER A 758 7.76 26.57 -3.05
C SER A 758 6.97 25.28 -3.13
N HIS A 759 6.82 24.78 -4.36
CA HIS A 759 6.00 23.62 -4.69
C HIS A 759 6.88 22.45 -5.13
N THR A 760 6.41 21.25 -4.86
CA THR A 760 7.02 20.02 -5.40
C THR A 760 6.04 19.41 -6.38
N PHE A 761 6.40 19.36 -7.66
CA PHE A 761 5.64 18.71 -8.70
C PHE A 761 6.09 17.25 -8.79
N VAL A 762 5.21 16.32 -8.42
CA VAL A 762 5.51 14.88 -8.39
C VAL A 762 5.07 14.22 -9.69
N PHE A 763 5.94 13.35 -10.24
CA PHE A 763 5.67 12.58 -11.44
C PHE A 763 5.72 11.08 -11.17
N THR A 764 4.76 10.34 -11.72
CA THR A 764 4.62 8.88 -11.62
C THR A 764 4.49 8.25 -13.01
N ASN A 765 4.44 6.92 -13.06
CA ASN A 765 4.35 6.16 -14.31
C ASN A 765 3.11 6.54 -15.16
N GLU A 766 2.09 7.15 -14.56
CA GLU A 766 0.89 7.58 -15.28
C GLU A 766 1.09 8.85 -16.13
N TYR A 767 2.18 9.61 -15.92
CA TYR A 767 2.39 10.90 -16.59
C TYR A 767 2.27 10.81 -18.12
N ALA A 768 2.95 9.85 -18.75
CA ALA A 768 2.97 9.70 -20.20
C ALA A 768 1.58 9.43 -20.80
N ASP A 769 0.72 8.69 -20.08
CA ASP A 769 -0.63 8.38 -20.54
C ASP A 769 -1.60 9.53 -20.25
N LEU A 770 -1.45 10.18 -19.11
CA LEU A 770 -2.25 11.35 -18.73
C LEU A 770 -2.10 12.49 -19.73
N ILE A 771 -0.89 12.78 -20.22
CA ILE A 771 -0.71 13.86 -21.21
C ILE A 771 -1.32 13.53 -22.58
N LYS A 772 -1.53 12.25 -22.92
CA LYS A 772 -2.23 11.85 -24.15
C LYS A 772 -3.71 12.20 -24.06
N ALA A 773 -4.30 12.05 -22.87
CA ALA A 773 -5.69 12.42 -22.58
C ALA A 773 -5.85 13.93 -22.34
N GLU A 774 -4.92 14.54 -21.59
CA GLU A 774 -4.97 15.94 -21.13
C GLU A 774 -3.63 16.66 -21.41
N PRO A 775 -3.40 17.14 -22.65
CA PRO A 775 -2.12 17.73 -23.06
C PRO A 775 -1.67 18.97 -22.25
N SER A 776 -2.58 19.63 -21.53
CA SER A 776 -2.25 20.76 -20.66
C SER A 776 -1.34 20.38 -19.49
N ARG A 777 -1.33 19.11 -19.07
CA ARG A 777 -0.45 18.60 -18.01
C ARG A 777 1.04 18.68 -18.35
N ALA A 778 1.38 18.79 -19.64
CA ALA A 778 2.76 18.88 -20.10
C ALA A 778 3.41 20.26 -19.87
N VAL A 779 2.75 21.20 -19.19
CA VAL A 779 3.26 22.55 -18.95
C VAL A 779 3.17 22.92 -17.46
N LEU A 780 4.32 23.09 -16.81
CA LEU A 780 4.37 23.65 -15.46
C LEU A 780 4.24 25.17 -15.52
N ASN A 781 3.28 25.73 -14.79
CA ASN A 781 3.02 27.18 -14.80
C ASN A 781 2.84 27.70 -13.38
N ASP A 782 3.93 28.13 -12.77
CA ASP A 782 3.95 28.82 -11.48
C ASP A 782 4.86 30.06 -11.52
N PRO A 783 4.37 31.20 -12.03
CA PRO A 783 5.16 32.43 -12.10
C PRO A 783 5.38 33.10 -10.74
N GLN A 784 4.82 32.57 -9.65
CA GLN A 784 5.05 33.07 -8.29
C GLN A 784 5.96 32.15 -7.46
N GLY A 785 6.28 30.96 -7.98
CA GLY A 785 7.21 30.01 -7.42
C GLY A 785 8.63 30.57 -7.28
N VAL A 786 9.28 30.29 -6.15
CA VAL A 786 10.63 30.78 -5.84
C VAL A 786 11.67 29.67 -5.65
N ASN A 787 11.23 28.47 -5.30
CA ASN A 787 12.11 27.32 -5.03
C ASN A 787 11.41 26.00 -5.35
N ASP A 788 10.80 25.93 -6.52
CA ASP A 788 10.03 24.77 -6.91
C ASP A 788 10.92 23.59 -7.28
N THR A 789 10.34 22.39 -7.18
CA THR A 789 11.02 21.12 -7.37
C THR A 789 10.26 20.29 -8.40
N ILE A 790 10.97 19.70 -9.37
CA ILE A 790 10.47 18.57 -10.14
C ILE A 790 10.92 17.30 -9.42
N ASN A 791 9.99 16.46 -8.99
CA ASN A 791 10.30 15.22 -8.30
C ASN A 791 9.82 14.03 -9.12
N ALA A 792 10.76 13.36 -9.79
CA ALA A 792 10.51 12.14 -10.57
C ALA A 792 10.86 10.86 -9.77
N ALA A 793 11.11 10.95 -8.46
CA ALA A 793 11.70 9.84 -7.70
C ALA A 793 10.84 8.57 -7.70
N ALA A 794 9.53 8.67 -7.92
CA ALA A 794 8.66 7.50 -8.07
C ALA A 794 8.96 6.65 -9.34
N LEU A 795 9.77 7.17 -10.26
CA LEU A 795 10.11 6.56 -11.54
C LEU A 795 11.38 5.71 -11.48
N GLY A 796 11.49 4.77 -12.41
CA GLY A 796 12.72 4.04 -12.72
C GLY A 796 13.20 4.25 -14.16
N SER A 797 12.64 5.23 -14.87
CA SER A 797 13.00 5.56 -16.26
C SER A 797 14.26 6.42 -16.31
N ASP A 798 14.97 6.35 -17.45
CA ASP A 798 16.07 7.28 -17.75
C ASP A 798 15.48 8.65 -18.13
N ASP A 799 15.37 9.57 -17.17
CA ASP A 799 14.73 10.87 -17.39
C ASP A 799 15.74 11.97 -17.71
N ARG A 800 15.31 12.95 -18.54
CA ARG A 800 16.08 14.19 -18.77
C ARG A 800 15.34 15.37 -18.16
N ILE A 801 15.83 15.89 -17.05
CA ILE A 801 15.25 17.02 -16.34
C ILE A 801 16.10 18.28 -16.55
N ASP A 802 15.57 19.24 -17.31
CA ASP A 802 16.23 20.51 -17.64
C ASP A 802 15.53 21.69 -17.00
N LEU A 803 16.08 22.15 -15.87
CA LEU A 803 15.52 23.24 -15.07
C LEU A 803 15.73 24.61 -15.72
N SER A 804 16.59 24.73 -16.73
CA SER A 804 16.84 26.00 -17.41
C SER A 804 15.67 26.46 -18.28
N GLY A 805 14.78 25.54 -18.66
CA GLY A 805 13.70 25.78 -19.60
C GLY A 805 14.17 26.02 -21.05
N ALA A 806 15.46 25.85 -21.35
CA ALA A 806 16.01 26.03 -22.70
C ALA A 806 15.48 24.97 -23.68
N THR A 807 15.24 23.76 -23.18
CA THR A 807 14.59 22.67 -23.89
C THR A 807 13.58 21.99 -22.97
N PRO A 808 12.50 21.39 -23.49
CA PRO A 808 11.63 20.57 -22.67
C PRO A 808 12.41 19.47 -21.95
N SER A 809 12.06 19.23 -20.69
CA SER A 809 12.41 17.99 -20.01
C SER A 809 11.71 16.82 -20.69
N VAL A 810 12.24 15.61 -20.51
CA VAL A 810 11.63 14.35 -20.92
C VAL A 810 11.51 13.49 -19.67
N ILE A 811 10.28 13.19 -19.27
CA ILE A 811 9.94 12.36 -18.11
C ILE A 811 9.13 11.19 -18.64
N ILE A 812 9.58 9.96 -18.41
CA ILE A 812 8.97 8.72 -18.93
C ILE A 812 8.58 8.83 -20.42
N ASP A 813 9.56 9.16 -21.27
CA ASP A 813 9.41 9.36 -22.72
C ASP A 813 8.42 10.48 -23.15
N ALA A 814 7.95 11.30 -22.21
CA ALA A 814 7.00 12.38 -22.44
C ALA A 814 7.59 13.76 -22.14
N ASN A 815 7.33 14.74 -23.01
CA ASN A 815 7.84 16.10 -22.83
C ASN A 815 7.16 16.81 -21.66
N LEU A 816 7.94 17.53 -20.86
CA LEU A 816 7.49 18.49 -19.86
C LEU A 816 8.11 19.87 -20.13
N THR A 817 7.28 20.89 -20.26
CA THR A 817 7.72 22.26 -20.55
C THR A 817 7.59 23.15 -19.31
N ILE A 818 8.63 23.90 -18.98
CA ILE A 818 8.57 24.97 -17.98
C ILE A 818 7.94 26.21 -18.63
N GLY A 819 6.77 26.61 -18.15
CA GLY A 819 6.02 27.76 -18.63
C GLY A 819 6.71 29.09 -18.33
N ALA A 820 6.41 30.10 -19.15
CA ALA A 820 7.07 31.40 -19.05
C ALA A 820 6.90 32.05 -17.67
N GLY A 821 8.01 32.43 -17.04
CA GLY A 821 8.03 33.05 -15.72
C GLY A 821 8.11 32.08 -14.55
N THR A 822 7.92 30.78 -14.79
CA THR A 822 8.10 29.72 -13.79
C THR A 822 9.58 29.47 -13.53
N VAL A 823 9.96 29.28 -12.27
CA VAL A 823 11.34 29.02 -11.86
C VAL A 823 11.39 27.73 -11.05
N ILE A 824 11.97 26.68 -11.64
CA ILE A 824 12.24 25.42 -10.94
C ILE A 824 13.71 25.41 -10.51
N ARG A 825 13.97 25.20 -9.22
CA ARG A 825 15.32 25.20 -8.66
C ARG A 825 15.85 23.82 -8.32
N ASN A 826 14.97 22.86 -8.02
CA ASN A 826 15.42 21.56 -7.55
C ASN A 826 14.87 20.44 -8.42
N ALA A 827 15.61 19.34 -8.48
CA ALA A 827 15.18 18.13 -9.17
C ALA A 827 15.55 16.88 -8.36
N PHE A 828 14.62 15.93 -8.32
CA PHE A 828 14.92 14.53 -8.05
C PHE A 828 14.70 13.76 -9.35
N GLY A 829 15.70 13.00 -9.77
CA GLY A 829 15.62 12.04 -10.88
C GLY A 829 14.77 10.85 -10.45
N GLY A 830 15.38 9.67 -10.37
CA GLY A 830 14.74 8.42 -9.99
C GLY A 830 15.80 7.33 -10.02
N ASP A 831 15.42 6.06 -10.16
CA ASP A 831 16.43 4.98 -10.19
C ASP A 831 17.04 4.73 -11.59
N GLY A 832 16.63 5.49 -12.61
CA GLY A 832 17.17 5.41 -13.97
C GLY A 832 18.50 6.15 -14.14
N ASN A 833 19.13 6.05 -15.31
CA ASN A 833 20.32 6.83 -15.65
C ASN A 833 19.91 8.22 -16.15
N ASN A 834 19.74 9.16 -15.23
CA ASN A 834 19.12 10.45 -15.52
C ASN A 834 20.12 11.47 -16.05
N ILE A 835 19.59 12.47 -16.76
CA ILE A 835 20.32 13.68 -17.15
C ILE A 835 19.68 14.87 -16.43
N LEU A 836 20.38 15.43 -15.45
CA LEU A 836 19.90 16.56 -14.66
C LEU A 836 20.68 17.84 -15.01
N ILE A 837 19.97 18.91 -15.33
CA ILE A 837 20.55 20.19 -15.73
C ILE A 837 19.92 21.30 -14.89
N ALA A 838 20.74 21.99 -14.12
CA ALA A 838 20.30 23.09 -13.27
C ALA A 838 20.03 24.36 -14.07
N ASN A 839 19.27 25.27 -13.46
CA ASN A 839 19.03 26.59 -14.00
C ASN A 839 20.15 27.56 -13.59
N PRO A 840 20.30 28.72 -14.27
CA PRO A 840 21.38 29.67 -13.98
C PRO A 840 21.39 30.34 -12.59
N LEU A 841 20.34 30.18 -11.78
CA LEU A 841 20.23 30.75 -10.43
C LEU A 841 20.81 29.84 -9.35
N GLY A 842 21.22 28.62 -9.72
CA GLY A 842 21.66 27.56 -8.80
C GLY A 842 20.51 26.75 -8.21
N GLY A 843 20.78 25.54 -7.75
CA GLY A 843 19.76 24.63 -7.26
C GLY A 843 20.29 23.39 -6.56
N ALA A 844 19.39 22.49 -6.17
CA ALA A 844 19.74 21.15 -5.69
C ALA A 844 19.29 20.09 -6.71
N LEU A 845 20.23 19.28 -7.19
CA LEU A 845 19.97 18.19 -8.12
C LEU A 845 20.34 16.87 -7.45
N HIS A 846 19.39 15.95 -7.38
CA HIS A 846 19.54 14.63 -6.79
C HIS A 846 19.28 13.57 -7.86
N GLY A 847 20.32 12.81 -8.22
CA GLY A 847 20.27 11.70 -9.18
C GLY A 847 19.40 10.55 -8.67
N MET A 848 19.58 10.19 -7.39
CA MET A 848 18.96 9.10 -6.66
C MET A 848 19.63 7.75 -6.92
N GLY A 849 19.19 6.96 -7.89
CA GLY A 849 19.82 5.70 -8.27
C GLY A 849 20.15 5.69 -9.75
N GLY A 850 21.05 4.81 -10.18
CA GLY A 850 21.45 4.72 -11.59
C GLY A 850 22.74 5.50 -11.86
N ASN A 851 23.23 5.50 -13.10
CA ASN A 851 24.45 6.23 -13.44
C ASN A 851 24.09 7.58 -14.06
N ASP A 852 24.01 8.61 -13.24
CA ASP A 852 23.47 9.91 -13.59
C ASP A 852 24.50 10.84 -14.24
N SER A 853 24.01 11.78 -15.04
CA SER A 853 24.79 12.89 -15.61
C SER A 853 24.21 14.23 -15.15
N ILE A 854 24.91 14.89 -14.24
CA ILE A 854 24.45 16.11 -13.56
C ILE A 854 25.27 17.32 -14.01
N THR A 855 24.61 18.45 -14.32
CA THR A 855 25.25 19.72 -14.71
C THR A 855 24.70 20.91 -13.90
N GLY A 856 25.54 21.57 -13.10
CA GLY A 856 25.18 22.69 -12.20
C GLY A 856 24.97 24.04 -12.89
N GLY A 857 25.75 24.35 -13.92
CA GLY A 857 25.52 25.56 -14.72
C GLY A 857 26.38 26.74 -14.28
N ILE A 858 25.79 27.88 -13.87
CA ILE A 858 26.55 29.09 -13.45
C ILE A 858 26.31 29.48 -11.98
N GLY A 859 25.44 28.75 -11.29
CA GLY A 859 24.89 29.11 -9.99
C GLY A 859 25.81 28.67 -8.85
N LEU A 860 25.23 28.60 -7.65
CA LEU A 860 25.80 27.80 -6.59
C LEU A 860 24.95 26.55 -6.53
N ASP A 861 25.53 25.41 -6.91
CA ASP A 861 24.77 24.18 -7.09
C ASP A 861 25.15 23.12 -6.05
N LEU A 862 24.12 22.44 -5.55
CA LEU A 862 24.22 21.29 -4.68
C LEU A 862 23.92 20.05 -5.52
N LEU A 863 24.93 19.22 -5.74
CA LEU A 863 24.88 18.14 -6.72
C LEU A 863 25.09 16.81 -6.01
N ASP A 864 24.06 15.98 -6.01
CA ASP A 864 24.03 14.69 -5.35
C ASP A 864 23.82 13.62 -6.42
N GLY A 865 24.83 12.80 -6.68
CA GLY A 865 24.75 11.70 -7.63
C GLY A 865 23.84 10.58 -7.13
N GLY A 866 23.91 10.27 -5.84
CA GLY A 866 23.21 9.13 -5.25
C GLY A 866 23.97 7.81 -5.48
N LYS A 867 23.21 6.72 -5.68
CA LYS A 867 23.76 5.37 -5.88
C LYS A 867 24.09 5.17 -7.37
N GLY A 868 25.35 4.95 -7.71
CA GLY A 868 25.69 4.60 -9.09
C GLY A 868 27.12 4.88 -9.46
N ASN A 869 27.38 5.22 -10.72
CA ASN A 869 28.67 5.77 -11.12
C ASN A 869 28.40 7.05 -11.89
N ASP A 870 28.45 8.17 -11.18
CA ASP A 870 27.87 9.38 -11.69
C ASP A 870 28.89 10.28 -12.36
N LYS A 871 28.38 11.13 -13.24
CA LYS A 871 29.16 12.19 -13.87
C LYS A 871 28.59 13.53 -13.46
N ILE A 872 29.36 14.25 -12.65
CA ILE A 872 28.94 15.54 -12.10
C ILE A 872 29.83 16.64 -12.68
N ASP A 873 29.23 17.63 -13.30
CA ASP A 873 29.88 18.88 -13.74
C ASP A 873 29.27 20.07 -13.01
N GLY A 874 30.00 20.67 -12.08
CA GLY A 874 29.53 21.86 -11.35
C GLY A 874 29.28 23.05 -12.29
N GLY A 875 30.10 23.16 -13.34
CA GLY A 875 30.04 24.28 -14.27
C GLY A 875 30.86 25.47 -13.77
N ALA A 876 30.26 26.64 -13.74
CA ALA A 876 30.86 27.85 -13.18
C ALA A 876 30.15 28.18 -11.88
N GLY A 877 30.89 28.73 -10.91
CA GLY A 877 30.28 29.05 -9.62
C GLY A 877 31.12 28.50 -8.48
N THR A 878 30.46 28.17 -7.39
CA THR A 878 31.07 27.44 -6.28
C THR A 878 30.13 26.30 -5.95
N ASP A 879 30.48 25.14 -6.47
CA ASP A 879 29.58 24.00 -6.52
C ASP A 879 29.99 22.95 -5.48
N THR A 880 28.99 22.26 -4.93
CA THR A 880 29.17 21.25 -3.89
C THR A 880 28.65 19.91 -4.38
N ALA A 881 29.55 18.94 -4.53
CA ALA A 881 29.15 17.54 -4.70
C ALA A 881 28.90 16.90 -3.33
N MET A 882 27.76 16.21 -3.18
CA MET A 882 27.34 15.52 -1.96
C MET A 882 27.63 14.03 -2.03
N PHE A 883 27.92 13.43 -0.88
CA PHE A 883 28.14 11.99 -0.70
C PHE A 883 27.48 11.53 0.61
N SER A 884 26.83 10.36 0.58
CA SER A 884 25.98 9.88 1.66
C SER A 884 26.77 9.40 2.88
N GLY A 885 27.98 8.87 2.65
CA GLY A 885 28.86 8.28 3.65
C GLY A 885 29.84 9.27 4.29
N ALA A 886 30.57 8.77 5.29
CA ALA A 886 31.62 9.54 5.97
C ALA A 886 32.89 9.58 5.12
N TRP A 887 33.69 10.66 5.21
CA TRP A 887 34.93 10.87 4.44
C TRP A 887 35.85 9.65 4.39
N ALA A 888 35.98 8.92 5.51
CA ALA A 888 36.87 7.76 5.62
C ALA A 888 36.47 6.58 4.72
N ALA A 889 35.22 6.55 4.23
CA ALA A 889 34.74 5.56 3.28
C ALA A 889 35.19 5.84 1.84
N TYR A 890 35.74 7.02 1.54
CA TYR A 890 36.00 7.46 0.17
C TYR A 890 37.49 7.55 -0.17
N THR A 891 37.80 7.26 -1.43
CA THR A 891 39.12 7.45 -2.02
C THR A 891 39.05 8.48 -3.14
N LEU A 892 39.86 9.54 -3.06
CA LEU A 892 39.96 10.57 -4.08
C LEU A 892 41.16 10.31 -4.99
N LYS A 893 40.96 10.45 -6.32
CA LYS A 893 42.03 10.30 -7.32
C LYS A 893 41.89 11.31 -8.44
N GLN A 894 42.85 12.23 -8.52
CA GLN A 894 42.94 13.16 -9.64
C GLN A 894 43.27 12.43 -10.95
N GLY A 895 42.41 12.58 -11.97
CA GLY A 895 42.61 12.07 -13.31
C GLY A 895 42.85 13.17 -14.36
N THR A 896 43.08 12.77 -15.61
CA THR A 896 43.18 13.70 -16.75
C THR A 896 41.81 14.20 -17.25
N LYS A 897 40.72 13.60 -16.73
CA LYS A 897 39.34 13.88 -17.10
C LYS A 897 38.50 14.17 -15.84
N GLY A 898 39.02 14.97 -14.91
CA GLY A 898 38.33 15.28 -13.65
C GLY A 898 38.85 14.50 -12.43
N LEU A 899 38.22 14.75 -11.29
CA LEU A 899 38.48 14.08 -10.01
C LEU A 899 37.59 12.84 -9.93
N THR A 900 38.17 11.66 -9.65
CA THR A 900 37.40 10.47 -9.33
C THR A 900 37.23 10.36 -7.83
N VAL A 901 35.99 10.17 -7.38
CA VAL A 901 35.63 9.86 -5.99
C VAL A 901 35.11 8.43 -5.97
N THR A 902 35.70 7.56 -5.16
CA THR A 902 35.30 6.15 -5.06
C THR A 902 34.81 5.88 -3.66
N ASP A 903 33.54 5.52 -3.51
CA ASP A 903 33.02 4.93 -2.29
C ASP A 903 33.53 3.49 -2.16
N ASN A 904 34.32 3.21 -1.12
CA ASN A 904 34.87 1.89 -0.87
C ASN A 904 33.85 0.92 -0.25
N THR A 905 32.65 1.40 0.12
CA THR A 905 31.52 0.57 0.57
C THR A 905 30.59 0.18 -0.58
N GLY A 906 30.58 0.97 -1.66
CA GLY A 906 29.82 0.72 -2.88
C GLY A 906 28.36 1.21 -2.85
N ILE A 907 27.99 2.03 -1.88
CA ILE A 907 26.65 2.66 -1.79
C ILE A 907 26.53 3.74 -2.87
N ASP A 908 27.45 4.70 -2.88
CA ASP A 908 27.47 5.80 -3.87
C ASP A 908 28.24 5.41 -5.15
N GLY A 909 29.03 4.34 -5.10
CA GLY A 909 29.82 3.82 -6.22
C GLY A 909 31.02 4.68 -6.64
N ILE A 910 31.18 4.96 -7.95
CA ILE A 910 32.39 5.62 -8.50
C ILE A 910 32.03 6.83 -9.37
N ASP A 911 32.26 8.01 -8.80
CA ASP A 911 31.86 9.28 -9.42
C ASP A 911 33.02 10.01 -10.08
N THR A 912 32.71 10.70 -11.17
CA THR A 912 33.65 11.56 -11.89
C THR A 912 33.18 13.01 -11.86
N LEU A 913 33.96 13.86 -11.20
CA LEU A 913 33.65 15.27 -10.97
C LEU A 913 34.46 16.21 -11.87
N PHE A 914 33.79 17.23 -12.40
CA PHE A 914 34.34 18.33 -13.18
C PHE A 914 33.89 19.66 -12.58
N ASN A 915 34.80 20.63 -12.49
CA ASN A 915 34.48 22.00 -12.04
C ASN A 915 33.66 22.02 -10.72
N VAL A 916 34.09 21.23 -9.74
CA VAL A 916 33.49 21.18 -8.41
C VAL A 916 34.50 21.72 -7.41
N GLU A 917 34.10 22.74 -6.63
CA GLU A 917 34.97 23.40 -5.67
C GLU A 917 34.87 22.81 -4.26
N ARG A 918 33.76 22.13 -3.94
CA ARG A 918 33.47 21.59 -2.59
C ARG A 918 32.96 20.16 -2.66
N LEU A 919 33.36 19.34 -1.68
CA LEU A 919 32.78 18.03 -1.42
C LEU A 919 32.15 18.01 -0.03
N ALA A 920 30.93 17.51 0.10
CA ALA A 920 30.22 17.34 1.36
C ALA A 920 29.98 15.86 1.63
N PHE A 921 30.54 15.37 2.74
CA PHE A 921 30.33 14.03 3.28
C PHE A 921 29.45 14.13 4.53
N SER A 922 28.93 13.01 5.02
CA SER A 922 28.05 13.02 6.20
C SER A 922 28.72 13.52 7.49
N ASP A 923 30.06 13.50 7.57
CA ASP A 923 30.81 13.95 8.74
C ASP A 923 31.64 15.23 8.53
N LYS A 924 31.98 15.60 7.29
CA LYS A 924 32.94 16.68 6.98
C LYS A 924 32.72 17.32 5.62
N THR A 925 33.25 18.53 5.43
CA THR A 925 33.33 19.21 4.13
C THR A 925 34.78 19.43 3.72
N TRP A 926 35.05 19.28 2.42
CA TRP A 926 36.38 19.36 1.83
C TRP A 926 36.40 20.39 0.71
N ALA A 927 37.36 21.32 0.74
CA ALA A 927 37.56 22.32 -0.32
C ALA A 927 38.62 21.86 -1.33
N LEU A 928 38.29 21.88 -2.62
CA LEU A 928 39.15 21.45 -3.73
C LEU A 928 39.84 22.62 -4.45
N ASP A 929 39.32 23.84 -4.33
CA ASP A 929 39.82 25.06 -4.95
C ASP A 929 41.06 25.62 -4.19
N VAL A 930 42.11 24.80 -4.09
CA VAL A 930 43.37 25.15 -3.43
C VAL A 930 44.06 26.40 -4.02
N ASP A 931 43.80 26.70 -5.29
CA ASP A 931 44.25 27.94 -5.95
C ASP A 931 43.17 29.03 -5.98
N GLY A 932 41.91 28.68 -5.71
CA GLY A 932 40.74 29.54 -5.73
C GLY A 932 40.46 30.22 -4.39
N ALA A 933 39.18 30.49 -4.14
CA ALA A 933 38.73 31.32 -3.03
C ALA A 933 39.11 30.72 -1.67
N ALA A 934 38.87 29.42 -1.44
CA ALA A 934 39.21 28.82 -0.16
C ALA A 934 40.74 28.76 0.05
N GLY A 935 41.49 28.45 -1.00
CA GLY A 935 42.95 28.50 -0.99
C GLY A 935 43.51 29.88 -0.62
N GLN A 936 42.91 30.95 -1.13
CA GLN A 936 43.29 32.34 -0.78
C GLN A 936 43.10 32.61 0.72
N ILE A 937 41.99 32.17 1.30
CA ILE A 937 41.72 32.35 2.73
C ILE A 937 42.73 31.55 3.58
N TYR A 938 43.01 30.30 3.21
CA TYR A 938 44.02 29.49 3.90
C TYR A 938 45.39 30.16 3.87
N ARG A 939 45.81 30.65 2.69
CA ARG A 939 47.07 31.38 2.52
C ARG A 939 47.11 32.68 3.30
N LEU A 940 45.97 33.33 3.51
CA LEU A 940 45.89 34.56 4.29
C LEU A 940 46.16 34.29 5.78
N TYR A 941 45.53 33.25 6.34
CA TYR A 941 45.83 32.75 7.68
C TYR A 941 47.32 32.41 7.85
N GLN A 942 47.90 31.69 6.89
CA GLN A 942 49.33 31.36 6.92
C GLN A 942 50.20 32.62 6.89
N ALA A 943 49.90 33.56 6.00
CA ALA A 943 50.71 34.77 5.84
C ALA A 943 50.68 35.69 7.06
N VAL A 944 49.54 35.79 7.74
CA VAL A 944 49.36 36.72 8.86
C VAL A 944 49.60 36.09 10.23
N PHE A 945 49.33 34.80 10.41
CA PHE A 945 49.40 34.14 11.73
C PHE A 945 50.37 32.95 11.78
N ASP A 946 50.97 32.55 10.65
CA ASP A 946 51.91 31.42 10.56
C ASP A 946 51.40 30.13 11.20
N ARG A 947 50.12 29.82 10.95
CA ARG A 947 49.46 28.63 11.49
C ARG A 947 48.39 28.09 10.57
N LYS A 948 48.09 26.80 10.72
CA LYS A 948 46.88 26.19 10.18
C LYS A 948 45.63 26.94 10.70
N PRO A 949 44.68 27.32 9.82
CA PRO A 949 43.40 27.86 10.23
C PRO A 949 42.61 26.87 11.10
N ASP A 950 41.83 27.37 12.06
CA ASP A 950 40.75 26.58 12.66
C ASP A 950 39.61 26.42 11.65
N SER A 951 38.93 25.26 11.65
CA SER A 951 37.97 24.91 10.59
C SER A 951 36.75 25.83 10.54
N VAL A 952 36.32 26.35 11.70
CA VAL A 952 35.16 27.26 11.84
C VAL A 952 35.49 28.65 11.32
N GLY A 953 36.62 29.23 11.75
CA GLY A 953 37.08 30.53 11.25
C GLY A 953 37.40 30.51 9.77
N LEU A 954 38.01 29.42 9.29
CA LEU A 954 38.22 29.20 7.85
C LEU A 954 36.89 29.19 7.10
N GLY A 955 35.90 28.42 7.56
CA GLY A 955 34.60 28.37 6.90
C GLY A 955 33.83 29.68 6.91
N TYR A 956 33.95 30.49 7.96
CA TYR A 956 33.41 31.85 7.96
C TYR A 956 33.97 32.68 6.82
N TRP A 957 35.30 32.77 6.71
CA TRP A 957 35.93 33.60 5.68
C TRP A 957 35.79 33.04 4.28
N VAL A 958 35.76 31.71 4.12
CA VAL A 958 35.40 31.02 2.87
C VAL A 958 33.99 31.44 2.44
N GLY A 959 33.01 31.33 3.33
CA GLY A 959 31.64 31.77 3.03
C GLY A 959 31.52 33.27 2.73
N VAL A 960 32.39 34.11 3.28
CA VAL A 960 32.44 35.56 2.98
C VAL A 960 33.02 35.82 1.58
N ILE A 961 34.11 35.14 1.19
CA ILE A 961 34.70 35.30 -0.15
C ILE A 961 33.80 34.70 -1.25
N ASP A 962 33.15 33.57 -0.99
CA ASP A 962 32.23 32.92 -1.92
C ASP A 962 31.00 33.79 -2.20
N LYS A 963 30.59 34.62 -1.24
CA LYS A 963 29.54 35.66 -1.40
C LYS A 963 30.04 36.93 -2.10
N GLY A 964 31.24 36.93 -2.65
CA GLY A 964 31.79 38.00 -3.48
C GLY A 964 32.64 39.05 -2.76
N ALA A 965 33.02 38.83 -1.50
CA ALA A 965 33.96 39.71 -0.82
C ALA A 965 35.34 39.65 -1.49
N THR A 966 36.02 40.79 -1.62
CA THR A 966 37.38 40.80 -2.16
C THR A 966 38.37 40.28 -1.12
N LEU A 967 39.44 39.60 -1.56
CA LEU A 967 40.54 39.19 -0.68
C LEU A 967 41.11 40.36 0.13
N LEU A 968 41.15 41.57 -0.45
CA LEU A 968 41.58 42.79 0.24
C LEU A 968 40.67 43.15 1.43
N ALA A 969 39.35 43.07 1.24
CA ALA A 969 38.39 43.36 2.30
C ALA A 969 38.51 42.35 3.45
N ILE A 970 38.78 41.08 3.12
CA ILE A 970 39.00 40.04 4.12
C ILE A 970 40.34 40.26 4.83
N ALA A 971 41.42 40.54 4.10
CA ALA A 971 42.71 40.91 4.68
C ALA A 971 42.60 42.10 5.65
N ASP A 972 41.75 43.08 5.35
CA ASP A 972 41.44 44.19 6.24
C ASP A 972 40.75 43.73 7.54
N GLY A 973 39.81 42.79 7.44
CA GLY A 973 39.19 42.14 8.60
C GLY A 973 40.21 41.42 9.49
N PHE A 974 41.18 40.73 8.91
CA PHE A 974 42.27 40.09 9.66
C PHE A 974 43.16 41.12 10.36
N VAL A 975 43.54 42.19 9.67
CA VAL A 975 44.37 43.28 10.24
C VAL A 975 43.68 43.99 11.40
N HIS A 976 42.35 44.13 11.35
CA HIS A 976 41.56 44.73 12.43
C HIS A 976 41.13 43.74 13.52
N SER A 977 41.53 42.48 13.42
CA SER A 977 41.21 41.46 14.42
C SER A 977 42.00 41.64 15.73
N ASN A 978 41.43 41.16 16.83
CA ASN A 978 42.13 41.12 18.12
C ASN A 978 43.39 40.24 18.06
N GLU A 979 43.38 39.16 17.28
CA GLU A 979 44.53 38.27 17.10
C GLU A 979 45.70 39.01 16.43
N PHE A 980 45.41 39.80 15.40
CA PHE A 980 46.42 40.66 14.78
C PHE A 980 46.97 41.69 15.77
N ALA A 981 46.12 42.37 16.53
CA ALA A 981 46.57 43.34 17.53
C ALA A 981 47.45 42.71 18.64
N GLN A 982 47.22 41.44 18.98
CA GLN A 982 48.05 40.70 19.93
C GLN A 982 49.41 40.31 19.34
N LEU A 983 49.44 39.87 18.08
CA LEU A 983 50.66 39.40 17.43
C LEU A 983 51.57 40.55 16.97
N TYR A 984 50.99 41.62 16.43
CA TYR A 984 51.71 42.75 15.83
C TYR A 984 51.74 44.01 16.72
N GLY A 985 51.01 44.00 17.84
CA GLY A 985 50.86 45.13 18.76
C GLY A 985 49.86 46.18 18.26
N THR A 986 49.21 46.89 19.19
CA THR A 986 48.16 47.90 18.87
C THR A 986 48.65 49.11 18.06
N LYS A 987 49.97 49.26 17.86
CA LYS A 987 50.65 50.26 17.02
C LYS A 987 52.00 49.75 16.49
N GLY A 988 52.07 48.53 15.96
CA GLY A 988 53.30 48.07 15.29
C GLY A 988 53.75 49.06 14.21
N THR A 989 55.04 49.37 14.16
CA THR A 989 55.59 50.19 13.07
C THR A 989 55.52 49.42 11.75
N ASN A 990 55.47 50.13 10.61
CA ASN A 990 55.50 49.49 9.28
C ASN A 990 56.68 48.50 9.15
N ALA A 991 57.83 48.85 9.75
CA ALA A 991 59.03 48.03 9.78
C ALA A 991 58.86 46.70 10.55
N GLU A 992 58.16 46.70 11.69
CA GLU A 992 57.88 45.52 12.50
C GLU A 992 56.88 44.61 11.81
N ILE A 993 55.76 45.17 11.31
CA ILE A 993 54.73 44.43 10.59
C ILE A 993 55.33 43.72 9.38
N LEU A 994 56.11 44.45 8.58
CA LEU A 994 56.75 43.88 7.40
C LEU A 994 57.74 42.77 7.76
N THR A 995 58.52 42.93 8.83
CA THR A 995 59.45 41.88 9.30
C THR A 995 58.70 40.59 9.66
N HIS A 996 57.54 40.70 10.30
CA HIS A 996 56.69 39.55 10.60
C HIS A 996 56.11 38.89 9.35
N PHE A 997 55.63 39.64 8.35
CA PHE A 997 55.17 39.03 7.09
C PHE A 997 56.27 38.23 6.38
N TYR A 998 57.51 38.75 6.36
CA TYR A 998 58.66 38.00 5.84
C TYR A 998 58.96 36.74 6.66
N GLN A 999 58.83 36.79 7.99
CA GLN A 999 59.04 35.63 8.86
C GLN A 999 57.96 34.57 8.66
N ASN A 1000 56.69 34.96 8.57
CA ASN A 1000 55.56 34.04 8.43
C ASN A 1000 55.50 33.40 7.04
N VAL A 1001 55.76 34.18 5.98
CA VAL A 1001 55.62 33.71 4.59
C VAL A 1001 56.91 33.07 4.06
N LEU A 1002 58.07 33.66 4.37
CA LEU A 1002 59.34 33.23 3.77
C LEU A 1002 60.25 32.50 4.77
N HIS A 1003 59.87 32.44 6.06
CA HIS A 1003 60.65 31.82 7.14
C HIS A 1003 62.13 32.25 7.17
N ARG A 1004 62.40 33.50 6.76
CA ARG A 1004 63.75 34.08 6.69
C ARG A 1004 63.74 35.57 7.01
N ALA A 1005 64.93 36.09 7.32
CA ALA A 1005 65.13 37.53 7.39
C ALA A 1005 64.85 38.18 6.02
N PRO A 1006 64.24 39.37 6.00
CA PRO A 1006 63.88 40.02 4.76
C PRO A 1006 65.13 40.41 3.96
N ASP A 1007 65.11 40.22 2.64
CA ASP A 1007 66.19 40.73 1.80
C ASP A 1007 66.10 42.25 1.71
N LYS A 1008 67.25 42.92 1.71
CA LYS A 1008 67.33 44.39 1.81
C LYS A 1008 66.50 45.10 0.73
N SER A 1009 66.55 44.61 -0.51
CA SER A 1009 65.85 45.20 -1.65
C SER A 1009 64.33 45.11 -1.55
N GLY A 1010 63.79 43.92 -1.27
CA GLY A 1010 62.35 43.72 -1.15
C GLY A 1010 61.79 44.41 0.09
N TYR A 1011 62.53 44.34 1.21
CA TYR A 1011 62.16 45.03 2.44
C TYR A 1011 62.04 46.54 2.24
N ASP A 1012 63.05 47.16 1.64
CA ASP A 1012 63.06 48.60 1.40
C ASP A 1012 61.93 49.02 0.46
N TYR A 1013 61.59 48.19 -0.54
CA TYR A 1013 60.46 48.43 -1.44
C TYR A 1013 59.12 48.39 -0.70
N TRP A 1014 58.82 47.32 0.03
CA TRP A 1014 57.53 47.18 0.73
C TRP A 1014 57.39 48.18 1.88
N LEU A 1015 58.50 48.56 2.54
CA LEU A 1015 58.51 49.59 3.56
C LEU A 1015 58.19 50.97 2.95
N ASP A 1016 58.78 51.33 1.81
CA ASP A 1016 58.44 52.57 1.06
C ASP A 1016 56.98 52.56 0.60
N VAL A 1017 56.42 51.41 0.21
CA VAL A 1017 55.01 51.26 -0.15
C VAL A 1017 54.09 51.58 1.05
N LEU A 1018 54.39 51.03 2.24
CA LEU A 1018 53.63 51.32 3.47
C LEU A 1018 53.80 52.77 3.93
N ASP A 1019 55.02 53.31 3.90
CA ASP A 1019 55.33 54.68 4.32
C ASP A 1019 54.68 55.75 3.40
N ARG A 1020 54.39 55.40 2.15
CA ARG A 1020 53.62 56.22 1.21
C ARG A 1020 52.10 56.09 1.35
N GLY A 1021 51.63 55.35 2.35
CA GLY A 1021 50.23 55.28 2.73
C GLY A 1021 49.43 54.12 2.15
N ALA A 1022 50.08 53.08 1.60
CA ALA A 1022 49.38 51.82 1.31
C ALA A 1022 48.86 51.18 2.61
N SER A 1023 47.70 50.52 2.56
CA SER A 1023 47.19 49.83 3.74
C SER A 1023 47.98 48.56 4.03
N VAL A 1024 48.08 48.19 5.31
CA VAL A 1024 48.66 46.91 5.75
C VAL A 1024 47.93 45.73 5.10
N ALA A 1025 46.60 45.82 4.97
CA ALA A 1025 45.78 44.80 4.32
C ALA A 1025 46.18 44.55 2.85
N ALA A 1026 46.52 45.61 2.10
CA ALA A 1026 46.95 45.48 0.70
C ALA A 1026 48.33 44.80 0.59
N VAL A 1027 49.24 45.11 1.50
CA VAL A 1027 50.55 44.44 1.58
C VAL A 1027 50.38 42.98 2.02
N LEU A 1028 49.54 42.72 3.02
CA LEU A 1028 49.23 41.35 3.46
C LEU A 1028 48.66 40.50 2.34
N ALA A 1029 47.68 41.00 1.59
CA ALA A 1029 47.11 40.29 0.44
C ALA A 1029 48.19 39.98 -0.62
N SER A 1030 49.14 40.90 -0.84
CA SER A 1030 50.25 40.71 -1.78
C SER A 1030 51.23 39.63 -1.30
N PHE A 1031 51.53 39.59 0.00
CA PHE A 1031 52.37 38.55 0.59
C PHE A 1031 51.68 37.19 0.58
N SER A 1032 50.40 37.16 0.93
CA SER A 1032 49.56 35.96 0.92
C SER A 1032 49.50 35.29 -0.46
N GLU A 1033 49.39 36.09 -1.52
CA GLU A 1033 49.34 35.60 -2.90
C GLU A 1033 50.68 35.60 -3.62
N SER A 1034 51.80 35.77 -2.90
CA SER A 1034 53.13 35.66 -3.49
C SER A 1034 53.41 34.23 -4.00
N PRO A 1035 54.19 34.07 -5.09
CA PRO A 1035 54.56 32.75 -5.60
C PRO A 1035 55.17 31.84 -4.53
N GLU A 1036 55.98 32.41 -3.64
CA GLU A 1036 56.61 31.69 -2.54
C GLU A 1036 55.59 31.17 -1.51
N ASN A 1037 54.63 31.99 -1.08
CA ASN A 1037 53.60 31.55 -0.14
C ASN A 1037 52.70 30.47 -0.77
N LYS A 1038 52.34 30.64 -2.04
CA LYS A 1038 51.56 29.64 -2.79
C LYS A 1038 52.27 28.31 -2.84
N ALA A 1039 53.57 28.31 -3.16
CA ALA A 1039 54.37 27.09 -3.19
C ALA A 1039 54.47 26.44 -1.80
N GLY A 1040 54.73 27.22 -0.75
CA GLY A 1040 54.83 26.70 0.62
C GLY A 1040 53.51 26.12 1.14
N VAL A 1041 52.39 26.81 0.90
CA VAL A 1041 51.06 26.34 1.34
C VAL A 1041 50.59 25.14 0.50
N ALA A 1042 50.91 25.07 -0.79
CA ALA A 1042 50.56 23.92 -1.63
C ALA A 1042 51.13 22.59 -1.09
N GLU A 1043 52.30 22.62 -0.44
CA GLU A 1043 52.86 21.43 0.23
C GLU A 1043 52.05 21.00 1.47
N VAL A 1044 51.31 21.92 2.09
CA VAL A 1044 50.49 21.68 3.28
C VAL A 1044 49.07 21.23 2.92
N ILE A 1045 48.45 21.88 1.94
CA ILE A 1045 47.05 21.64 1.59
C ILE A 1045 46.88 20.61 0.46
N GLY A 1046 47.94 20.22 -0.25
CA GLY A 1046 47.88 19.16 -1.26
C GLY A 1046 46.75 19.36 -2.28
N GLN A 1047 45.83 18.40 -2.37
CA GLN A 1047 44.69 18.39 -3.29
C GLN A 1047 43.39 18.97 -2.68
N GLY A 1048 43.45 19.46 -1.44
CA GLY A 1048 42.31 20.06 -0.75
C GLY A 1048 42.42 19.95 0.76
N PHE A 1049 41.48 20.57 1.47
CA PHE A 1049 41.53 20.62 2.93
C PHE A 1049 40.14 20.66 3.58
N GLU A 1050 40.06 20.14 4.79
CA GLU A 1050 38.86 20.17 5.64
C GLU A 1050 38.56 21.58 6.14
N TYR A 1051 37.28 21.95 6.13
CA TYR A 1051 36.76 23.14 6.78
C TYR A 1051 35.33 22.90 7.28
N THR A 1052 34.82 23.77 8.16
CA THR A 1052 33.44 23.69 8.65
C THR A 1052 32.62 24.79 7.99
N PRO A 1053 31.68 24.50 7.07
CA PRO A 1053 30.91 25.51 6.38
C PRO A 1053 30.20 26.48 7.33
N TYR A 1054 30.27 27.77 7.03
CA TYR A 1054 29.54 28.78 7.78
C TYR A 1054 28.12 28.92 7.22
N LEU A 1055 27.13 28.43 7.96
CA LEU A 1055 25.74 28.35 7.51
C LEU A 1055 24.95 29.67 7.61
N GLY A 1056 25.56 30.75 8.11
CA GLY A 1056 24.91 32.07 8.22
C GLY A 1056 24.37 32.35 9.61
#